data_AF-A0A8S9DWM6-F1
#
_entry.id   AF-A0A8S9DWM6-F1
#
_cell.length_a   1.000
_cell.length_b   1.000
_cell.length_c   1.000
_cell.angle_alpha   90.00
_cell.angle_beta   90.00
_cell.angle_gamma   90.00
#
_symmetry.space_group_name_H-M   'P 1'
#
loop_
_entity.id
_entity.type
_entity.pdbx_description
1 polymer ?
#
loop_
_entity_poly.entity_id
_entity_poly.type
_entity_poly.pdbx_seq_one_letter_code
_entity_poly.pdbx_strand_id
1 'polypeptide(L)'
;MMAVEKPQPLRGVLSVDEPMSRHTSWRAGGTADRFYQPADSDDLALFLRGLPVDEPLLWIGLGSNLLVRDGGIRGTVIGTSGVLDGLARLAGDIVRAEAGVSCAKVARFCARQGLAGAEFLAGIPGTMGGALAMNAGAFGGETWPLVVAVETIDRTGQRRERRPQEYRIGYRHVESPAEEWFVAAHLRLTPGDTAESTARIKGLLGRRNATQPIGEPSCGSVFRNPPGDHAARLIEASGLKGYCIGKACVSVRHANFVVNDGGATAADIEALIQHIYDVVLTKHGVSLVREVHIVGAARATTAGATPMSVGATASGNASVGRAAEKSLRRAGRPDDFGKVAVLMGGMSAERDISLKSGNAVLAALQRRGVDAHGIDVGHDIASRLAGGGFDRVFIMLHGRGGEDGTMQGLLETLGIPYTGSGVLGSAVGMDKLRSKWLWQGRGLPTPDFALLADDTDLDDVVRRLGLPLIVKPSCEGSSIGMSKVTVKTRLAGAWRVARGYDANVIVEQWITGAEYTAAIIGRRVLPLIRVETSHEFYDYAAKYTADDTRYHCPCGLDAAEEQELQQLALAAFDAIGASGWGRIDFMCGKDGRPWLIEANTIPGMTDHSLVPKAARAAGIEFDDLVWMILETSLGGGAGRRTGEPAT
;
A
#
# COMPACT_ATOMS: atom_id res chain seq x y z
N MET A 1 -5.60 -54.45 0.76
CA MET A 1 -6.68 -53.43 0.69
C MET A 1 -6.52 -52.53 1.88
N MET A 2 -5.86 -51.37 1.73
CA MET A 2 -5.93 -50.34 2.76
C MET A 2 -7.31 -49.69 2.62
N ALA A 3 -8.10 -49.77 3.69
CA ALA A 3 -9.39 -49.12 3.75
C ALA A 3 -9.17 -47.61 3.52
N VAL A 4 -9.78 -47.07 2.47
CA VAL A 4 -9.89 -45.63 2.29
C VAL A 4 -10.80 -45.14 3.43
N GLU A 5 -10.22 -44.54 4.46
CA GLU A 5 -10.98 -43.88 5.51
C GLU A 5 -11.90 -42.84 4.86
N LYS A 6 -13.20 -42.95 5.11
CA LYS A 6 -14.15 -41.91 4.70
C LYS A 6 -13.73 -40.61 5.39
N PRO A 7 -13.65 -39.47 4.68
CA PRO A 7 -13.29 -38.21 5.30
C PRO A 7 -14.26 -37.90 6.45
N GLN A 8 -13.72 -37.61 7.62
CA GLN A 8 -14.53 -37.22 8.78
C GLN A 8 -15.36 -35.98 8.40
N PRO A 9 -16.65 -35.93 8.77
CA PRO A 9 -17.48 -34.76 8.49
C PRO A 9 -17.04 -33.59 9.38
N LEU A 10 -17.04 -32.38 8.81
CA LEU A 10 -16.86 -31.14 9.56
C LEU A 10 -18.02 -30.97 10.56
N ARG A 11 -17.70 -30.57 11.79
CA ARG A 11 -18.64 -30.34 12.89
C ARG A 11 -18.95 -28.85 13.08
N GLY A 12 -18.05 -27.98 12.65
CA GLY A 12 -18.23 -26.53 12.68
C GLY A 12 -19.28 -26.04 11.70
N VAL A 13 -19.56 -24.74 11.76
CA VAL A 13 -20.54 -24.08 10.90
C VAL A 13 -19.82 -23.31 9.79
N LEU A 14 -20.07 -23.69 8.54
CA LEU A 14 -19.64 -22.95 7.36
C LEU A 14 -20.81 -22.12 6.81
N SER A 15 -20.63 -20.81 6.78
CA SER A 15 -21.56 -19.86 6.13
C SER A 15 -20.92 -19.32 4.85
N VAL A 16 -21.75 -19.03 3.84
CA VAL A 16 -21.33 -18.46 2.55
C VAL A 16 -21.96 -17.08 2.41
N ASP A 17 -21.23 -16.13 1.83
CA ASP A 17 -21.65 -14.73 1.69
C ASP A 17 -22.03 -14.10 3.05
N GLU A 18 -21.26 -14.39 4.09
CA GLU A 18 -21.59 -14.00 5.46
C GLU A 18 -21.30 -12.51 5.70
N PRO A 19 -22.27 -11.69 6.12
CA PRO A 19 -22.06 -10.26 6.35
C PRO A 19 -21.09 -10.00 7.50
N MET A 20 -19.96 -9.35 7.22
CA MET A 20 -18.95 -9.04 8.24
C MET A 20 -19.41 -8.00 9.26
N SER A 21 -20.47 -7.24 8.96
CA SER A 21 -21.15 -6.38 9.93
C SER A 21 -21.72 -7.13 11.15
N ARG A 22 -21.91 -8.45 11.08
CA ARG A 22 -22.29 -9.26 12.24
C ARG A 22 -21.12 -9.64 13.14
N HIS A 23 -19.90 -9.54 12.60
CA HIS A 23 -18.68 -10.07 13.21
C HIS A 23 -17.64 -9.00 13.54
N THR A 24 -17.94 -7.73 13.24
CA THR A 24 -17.13 -6.56 13.61
C THR A 24 -17.86 -5.69 14.63
N SER A 25 -17.10 -5.13 15.56
CA SER A 25 -17.63 -4.26 16.63
C SER A 25 -18.27 -2.96 16.13
N TRP A 26 -17.80 -2.42 15.00
CA TRP A 26 -18.42 -1.30 14.31
C TRP A 26 -19.77 -1.63 13.66
N ARG A 27 -20.10 -2.92 13.52
CA ARG A 27 -21.29 -3.39 12.80
C ARG A 27 -21.35 -2.91 11.36
N ALA A 28 -20.20 -2.89 10.69
CA ALA A 28 -20.03 -2.46 9.31
C ALA A 28 -19.13 -3.42 8.54
N GLY A 29 -19.25 -3.38 7.21
CA GLY A 29 -18.43 -4.15 6.27
C GLY A 29 -19.23 -5.10 5.38
N GLY A 30 -18.63 -5.41 4.23
CA GLY A 30 -19.20 -6.27 3.20
C GLY A 30 -19.28 -7.75 3.60
N THR A 31 -19.49 -8.63 2.63
CA THR A 31 -19.62 -10.08 2.87
C THR A 31 -18.28 -10.80 2.77
N ALA A 32 -18.06 -11.82 3.60
CA ALA A 32 -17.00 -12.78 3.38
C ALA A 32 -17.52 -13.90 2.48
N ASP A 33 -16.74 -14.33 1.48
CA ASP A 33 -17.15 -15.45 0.60
C ASP A 33 -17.51 -16.68 1.44
N ARG A 34 -16.67 -16.96 2.44
CA ARG A 34 -16.83 -18.08 3.38
C ARG A 34 -16.52 -17.60 4.79
N PHE A 35 -17.33 -18.01 5.75
CA PHE A 35 -17.09 -17.81 7.16
C PHE A 35 -17.20 -19.15 7.88
N TYR A 36 -16.09 -19.63 8.44
CA TYR A 36 -16.06 -20.88 9.17
C TYR A 36 -15.89 -20.64 10.66
N GLN A 37 -16.82 -21.19 11.44
CA GLN A 37 -16.74 -21.21 12.89
C GLN A 37 -16.52 -22.67 13.34
N PRO A 38 -15.28 -23.05 13.71
CA PRO A 38 -14.96 -24.42 14.06
C PRO A 38 -15.65 -24.85 15.37
N ALA A 39 -15.97 -26.13 15.51
CA ALA A 39 -16.49 -26.65 16.77
C ALA A 39 -15.42 -26.65 17.89
N ASP A 40 -14.19 -27.01 17.53
CA ASP A 40 -13.00 -27.04 18.39
C ASP A 40 -11.72 -27.06 17.54
N SER A 41 -10.56 -27.25 18.18
CA SER A 41 -9.27 -27.22 17.49
C SER A 41 -9.00 -28.44 16.59
N ASP A 42 -9.68 -29.57 16.82
CA ASP A 42 -9.60 -30.75 15.94
C ASP A 42 -10.42 -30.54 14.68
N ASP A 43 -11.63 -30.01 14.83
CA ASP A 43 -12.48 -29.63 13.71
C ASP A 43 -11.85 -28.55 12.83
N LEU A 44 -11.20 -27.56 13.45
CA LEU A 44 -10.43 -26.53 12.75
C LEU A 44 -9.27 -27.12 11.95
N ALA A 45 -8.52 -28.07 12.53
CA ALA A 45 -7.43 -28.75 11.84
C ALA A 45 -7.93 -29.51 10.61
N LEU A 46 -9.06 -30.20 10.74
CA LEU A 46 -9.70 -30.92 9.65
C LEU A 46 -10.15 -29.96 8.53
N PHE A 47 -10.74 -28.83 8.89
CA PHE A 47 -11.18 -27.81 7.93
C PHE A 47 -10.00 -27.23 7.15
N LEU A 48 -8.93 -26.81 7.84
CA LEU A 48 -7.74 -26.21 7.21
C LEU A 48 -7.07 -27.16 6.22
N ARG A 49 -6.97 -28.45 6.54
CA ARG A 49 -6.44 -29.49 5.64
C ARG A 49 -7.22 -29.62 4.33
N GLY A 50 -8.51 -29.27 4.34
CA GLY A 50 -9.39 -29.35 3.19
C GLY A 50 -9.36 -28.11 2.30
N LEU A 51 -8.68 -27.03 2.70
CA LEU A 51 -8.63 -25.80 1.93
C LEU A 51 -7.53 -25.85 0.85
N PRO A 52 -7.73 -25.19 -0.31
CA PRO A 52 -6.67 -24.90 -1.25
C PRO A 52 -5.51 -24.17 -0.58
N VAL A 53 -4.28 -24.50 -0.99
CA VAL A 53 -3.04 -23.91 -0.44
C VAL A 53 -3.00 -22.39 -0.62
N ASP A 54 -3.62 -21.88 -1.68
CA ASP A 54 -3.61 -20.48 -2.08
C ASP A 54 -4.86 -19.71 -1.61
N GLU A 55 -5.85 -20.36 -0.99
CA GLU A 55 -7.07 -19.68 -0.55
C GLU A 55 -6.78 -18.70 0.60
N PRO A 56 -7.01 -17.38 0.44
CA PRO A 56 -6.72 -16.40 1.49
C PRO A 56 -7.49 -16.67 2.78
N LEU A 57 -6.79 -16.55 3.91
CA LEU A 57 -7.36 -16.73 5.24
C LEU A 57 -7.33 -15.44 6.07
N LEU A 58 -8.45 -15.12 6.71
CA LEU A 58 -8.50 -14.08 7.74
C LEU A 58 -9.02 -14.67 9.05
N TRP A 59 -8.27 -14.51 10.14
CA TRP A 59 -8.70 -14.95 11.45
C TRP A 59 -9.26 -13.79 12.26
N ILE A 60 -10.42 -14.01 12.86
CA ILE A 60 -11.05 -13.00 13.71
C ILE A 60 -11.45 -13.58 15.07
N GLY A 61 -11.31 -12.73 16.09
CA GLY A 61 -11.98 -12.90 17.37
C GLY A 61 -13.34 -12.19 17.34
N LEU A 62 -13.49 -11.16 18.16
CA LEU A 62 -14.69 -10.30 18.22
C LEU A 62 -14.74 -9.18 17.16
N GLY A 63 -13.75 -9.10 16.26
CA GLY A 63 -13.63 -7.99 15.29
C GLY A 63 -13.58 -6.60 15.96
N SER A 64 -12.95 -6.50 17.13
CA SER A 64 -12.88 -5.28 17.94
C SER A 64 -11.79 -4.27 17.50
N ASN A 65 -10.95 -4.65 16.54
CA ASN A 65 -9.88 -3.83 15.96
C ASN A 65 -9.83 -3.94 14.42
N LEU A 66 -10.99 -4.24 13.80
CA LEU A 66 -11.10 -4.58 12.39
C LEU A 66 -12.22 -3.79 11.71
N LEU A 67 -11.90 -3.13 10.61
CA LEU A 67 -12.85 -2.62 9.62
C LEU A 67 -12.75 -3.50 8.37
N VAL A 68 -13.85 -4.10 7.95
CA VAL A 68 -13.94 -4.79 6.66
C VAL A 68 -14.57 -3.83 5.67
N ARG A 69 -13.94 -3.62 4.52
CA ARG A 69 -14.49 -2.75 3.47
C ARG A 69 -15.80 -3.28 2.89
N ASP A 70 -16.57 -2.39 2.28
CA ASP A 70 -17.92 -2.71 1.78
C ASP A 70 -17.94 -3.72 0.63
N GLY A 71 -16.82 -3.91 -0.08
CA GLY A 71 -16.67 -4.96 -1.10
C GLY A 71 -16.38 -6.34 -0.52
N GLY A 72 -16.20 -6.45 0.80
CA GLY A 72 -16.10 -7.75 1.48
C GLY A 72 -14.71 -8.38 1.45
N ILE A 73 -14.65 -9.66 1.85
CA ILE A 73 -13.43 -10.46 1.95
C ILE A 73 -13.51 -11.64 0.98
N ARG A 74 -12.47 -11.78 0.16
CA ARG A 74 -12.27 -12.95 -0.69
C ARG A 74 -11.59 -14.08 0.09
N GLY A 75 -12.02 -15.31 -0.12
CA GLY A 75 -11.51 -16.50 0.59
C GLY A 75 -12.28 -16.80 1.87
N THR A 76 -11.61 -17.38 2.86
CA THR A 76 -12.25 -17.87 4.09
C THR A 76 -11.87 -17.04 5.32
N VAL A 77 -12.90 -16.60 6.06
CA VAL A 77 -12.76 -16.02 7.40
C VAL A 77 -12.94 -17.12 8.45
N ILE A 78 -11.99 -17.26 9.37
CA ILE A 78 -12.08 -18.14 10.53
C ILE A 78 -12.54 -17.34 11.75
N GLY A 79 -13.74 -17.64 12.24
CA GLY A 79 -14.33 -17.03 13.43
C GLY A 79 -14.02 -17.83 14.69
N THR A 80 -13.25 -17.25 15.60
CA THR A 80 -12.92 -17.90 16.89
C THR A 80 -13.80 -17.46 18.04
N SER A 81 -14.63 -16.41 17.90
CA SER A 81 -15.44 -15.96 19.02
C SER A 81 -16.58 -16.93 19.33
N GLY A 82 -16.77 -17.26 20.60
CA GLY A 82 -17.82 -18.19 21.05
C GLY A 82 -17.52 -19.67 20.78
N VAL A 83 -16.38 -19.96 20.17
CA VAL A 83 -15.78 -21.30 20.01
C VAL A 83 -14.33 -21.21 20.46
N LEU A 84 -13.58 -22.32 20.54
CA LEU A 84 -12.23 -22.32 21.13
C LEU A 84 -12.20 -21.52 22.44
N ASP A 85 -13.12 -21.84 23.36
CA ASP A 85 -13.42 -21.05 24.54
C ASP A 85 -12.99 -21.74 25.85
N GLY A 86 -12.16 -22.77 25.73
CA GLY A 86 -11.54 -23.50 26.83
C GLY A 86 -10.71 -22.58 27.72
N LEU A 87 -10.92 -22.70 29.02
CA LEU A 87 -10.23 -21.90 30.02
C LEU A 87 -9.99 -22.73 31.28
N ALA A 88 -8.72 -23.00 31.58
CA ALA A 88 -8.33 -23.90 32.66
C ALA A 88 -7.09 -23.40 33.38
N ARG A 89 -7.01 -23.66 34.69
CA ARG A 89 -5.76 -23.54 35.44
C ARG A 89 -4.97 -24.83 35.27
N LEU A 90 -3.73 -24.70 34.81
CA LEU A 90 -2.76 -25.79 34.77
C LEU A 90 -2.01 -25.87 36.11
N ALA A 91 -1.01 -26.72 36.21
CA ALA A 91 -0.22 -26.85 37.43
C ALA A 91 0.38 -25.50 37.87
N GLY A 92 0.33 -25.20 39.17
CA GLY A 92 0.91 -24.00 39.76
C GLY A 92 0.14 -22.71 39.42
N ASP A 93 0.84 -21.77 38.80
CA ASP A 93 0.43 -20.39 38.52
C ASP A 93 0.14 -20.14 37.02
N ILE A 94 -0.01 -21.22 36.25
CA ILE A 94 -0.24 -21.17 34.80
C ILE A 94 -1.73 -21.32 34.49
N VAL A 95 -2.24 -20.45 33.63
CA VAL A 95 -3.61 -20.52 33.09
C VAL A 95 -3.55 -20.72 31.58
N ARG A 96 -4.20 -21.77 31.08
CA ARG A 96 -4.45 -21.98 29.65
C ARG A 96 -5.75 -21.31 29.25
N ALA A 97 -5.69 -20.43 28.27
CA ALA A 97 -6.85 -19.72 27.70
C ALA A 97 -6.87 -19.87 26.19
N GLU A 98 -7.92 -20.44 25.63
CA GLU A 98 -8.09 -20.57 24.18
C GLU A 98 -8.40 -19.24 23.50
N ALA A 99 -8.13 -19.19 22.19
CA ALA A 99 -8.12 -17.96 21.39
C ALA A 99 -9.48 -17.25 21.34
N GLY A 100 -10.58 -17.98 21.50
CA GLY A 100 -11.94 -17.44 21.51
C GLY A 100 -12.41 -16.90 22.85
N VAL A 101 -11.67 -17.16 23.94
CA VAL A 101 -12.01 -16.67 25.28
C VAL A 101 -11.89 -15.15 25.33
N SER A 102 -12.96 -14.44 25.71
CA SER A 102 -12.88 -12.97 25.90
C SER A 102 -11.84 -12.58 26.95
N CYS A 103 -11.11 -11.49 26.73
CA CYS A 103 -10.08 -11.00 27.66
C CYS A 103 -10.65 -10.75 29.08
N ALA A 104 -11.89 -10.26 29.16
CA ALA A 104 -12.60 -10.08 30.42
C ALA A 104 -13.01 -11.38 31.12
N LYS A 105 -13.22 -12.49 30.38
CA LYS A 105 -13.43 -13.83 30.97
C LYS A 105 -12.11 -14.38 31.53
N VAL A 106 -10.98 -14.16 30.85
CA VAL A 106 -9.64 -14.52 31.34
C VAL A 106 -9.34 -13.79 32.65
N ALA A 107 -9.44 -12.44 32.68
CA ALA A 107 -9.15 -11.65 33.88
C ALA A 107 -9.95 -12.12 35.11
N ARG A 108 -11.27 -12.32 34.95
CA ARG A 108 -12.17 -12.78 36.02
C ARG A 108 -11.89 -14.23 36.45
N PHE A 109 -11.46 -15.07 35.52
CA PHE A 109 -11.08 -16.45 35.84
C PHE A 109 -9.82 -16.46 36.70
N CYS A 110 -8.77 -15.73 36.31
CA CYS A 110 -7.53 -15.63 37.06
C CYS A 110 -7.77 -15.11 38.48
N ALA A 111 -8.53 -14.02 38.63
CA ALA A 111 -8.88 -13.47 39.94
C ALA A 111 -9.57 -14.51 40.85
N ARG A 112 -10.54 -15.27 40.32
CA ARG A 112 -11.24 -16.33 41.08
C ARG A 112 -10.35 -17.51 41.45
N GLN A 113 -9.23 -17.69 40.76
CA GLN A 113 -8.24 -18.73 41.05
C GLN A 113 -7.18 -18.26 42.05
N GLY A 114 -7.31 -17.05 42.61
CA GLY A 114 -6.29 -16.45 43.47
C GLY A 114 -5.00 -16.11 42.71
N LEU A 115 -5.13 -15.70 41.45
CA LEU A 115 -4.01 -15.32 40.58
C LEU A 115 -4.16 -13.85 40.16
N ALA A 116 -3.08 -13.09 40.30
CA ALA A 116 -2.98 -11.67 39.97
C ALA A 116 -2.08 -11.43 38.74
N GLY A 117 -2.21 -10.24 38.15
CA GLY A 117 -1.42 -9.79 36.99
C GLY A 117 -2.21 -9.73 35.67
N ALA A 118 -3.34 -10.43 35.59
CA ALA A 118 -4.21 -10.47 34.40
C ALA A 118 -5.36 -9.45 34.43
N GLU A 119 -5.49 -8.60 35.45
CA GLU A 119 -6.64 -7.72 35.66
C GLU A 119 -6.83 -6.72 34.52
N PHE A 120 -5.73 -6.28 33.90
CA PHE A 120 -5.76 -5.34 32.78
C PHE A 120 -6.50 -5.88 31.55
N LEU A 121 -6.55 -7.22 31.37
CA LEU A 121 -7.27 -7.87 30.28
C LEU A 121 -8.78 -7.56 30.34
N ALA A 122 -9.34 -7.25 31.51
CA ALA A 122 -10.74 -6.81 31.62
C ALA A 122 -11.00 -5.49 30.86
N GLY A 123 -9.97 -4.66 30.70
CA GLY A 123 -10.03 -3.41 29.95
C GLY A 123 -10.02 -3.58 28.44
N ILE A 124 -9.61 -4.74 27.92
CA ILE A 124 -9.39 -4.94 26.49
C ILE A 124 -10.67 -5.50 25.83
N PRO A 125 -11.26 -4.78 24.85
CA PRO A 125 -12.32 -5.35 24.01
C PRO A 125 -11.71 -6.35 23.04
N GLY A 126 -11.96 -7.65 23.24
CA GLY A 126 -11.46 -8.68 22.34
C GLY A 126 -11.38 -10.07 22.98
N THR A 127 -10.90 -11.02 22.19
CA THR A 127 -10.58 -12.38 22.64
C THR A 127 -9.09 -12.56 22.85
N MET A 128 -8.69 -13.64 23.52
CA MET A 128 -7.30 -13.97 23.82
C MET A 128 -6.46 -14.07 22.55
N GLY A 129 -6.99 -14.63 21.46
CA GLY A 129 -6.31 -14.73 20.17
C GLY A 129 -5.97 -13.35 19.58
N GLY A 130 -6.92 -12.41 19.65
CA GLY A 130 -6.66 -11.02 19.25
C GLY A 130 -5.67 -10.31 20.18
N ALA A 131 -5.73 -10.60 21.49
CA ALA A 131 -4.78 -10.04 22.46
C ALA A 131 -3.35 -10.53 22.22
N LEU A 132 -3.17 -11.81 21.86
CA LEU A 132 -1.89 -12.35 21.42
C LEU A 132 -1.42 -11.68 20.14
N ALA A 133 -2.26 -11.61 19.10
CA ALA A 133 -1.88 -11.05 17.79
C ALA A 133 -1.43 -9.58 17.87
N MET A 134 -2.00 -8.81 18.80
CA MET A 134 -1.73 -7.37 18.91
C MET A 134 -0.79 -6.99 20.05
N ASN A 135 -0.25 -7.95 20.81
CA ASN A 135 0.31 -7.69 22.15
C ASN A 135 -0.56 -6.69 22.93
N ALA A 136 -1.84 -7.03 23.08
CA ALA A 136 -2.81 -6.07 23.59
C ALA A 136 -2.46 -5.66 25.02
N GLY A 137 -2.41 -4.36 25.25
CA GLY A 137 -2.21 -3.75 26.55
C GLY A 137 -3.32 -2.79 26.94
N ALA A 138 -3.49 -2.58 28.23
CA ALA A 138 -4.35 -1.56 28.81
C ALA A 138 -3.86 -1.24 30.22
N PHE A 139 -4.05 0.00 30.67
CA PHE A 139 -3.79 0.40 32.07
C PHE A 139 -2.41 -0.03 32.63
N GLY A 140 -1.38 0.02 31.79
CA GLY A 140 0.00 -0.31 32.15
C GLY A 140 0.37 -1.80 32.11
N GLY A 141 -0.56 -2.69 31.76
CA GLY A 141 -0.28 -4.11 31.49
C GLY A 141 -0.26 -4.43 30.00
N GLU A 142 0.51 -5.45 29.62
CA GLU A 142 0.60 -6.00 28.26
C GLU A 142 0.45 -7.53 28.29
N THR A 143 0.04 -8.11 27.16
CA THR A 143 -0.29 -9.55 27.09
C THR A 143 0.95 -10.44 27.15
N TRP A 144 1.95 -10.18 26.30
CA TRP A 144 3.10 -11.08 26.14
C TRP A 144 4.04 -11.21 27.34
N PRO A 145 4.17 -10.21 28.24
CA PRO A 145 4.86 -10.41 29.51
C PRO A 145 4.31 -11.56 30.38
N LEU A 146 3.05 -11.94 30.19
CA LEU A 146 2.43 -13.07 30.90
C LEU A 146 2.59 -14.41 30.15
N VAL A 147 2.89 -14.38 28.85
CA VAL A 147 2.86 -15.59 28.00
C VAL A 147 4.12 -16.42 28.28
N VAL A 148 3.93 -17.71 28.57
CA VAL A 148 5.04 -18.69 28.69
C VAL A 148 5.06 -19.71 27.56
N ALA A 149 3.91 -19.95 26.94
CA ALA A 149 3.77 -20.72 25.72
C ALA A 149 2.49 -20.31 25.00
N VAL A 150 2.42 -20.59 23.70
CA VAL A 150 1.21 -20.47 22.90
C VAL A 150 1.03 -21.75 22.09
N GLU A 151 -0.22 -22.16 21.93
CA GLU A 151 -0.59 -23.21 21.00
C GLU A 151 -1.01 -22.56 19.70
N THR A 152 -0.39 -22.96 18.61
CA THR A 152 -0.70 -22.48 17.26
C THR A 152 -1.17 -23.60 16.35
N ILE A 153 -1.79 -23.22 15.25
CA ILE A 153 -2.12 -24.12 14.15
C ILE A 153 -1.69 -23.49 12.82
N ASP A 154 -1.13 -24.29 11.93
CA ASP A 154 -0.76 -23.84 10.58
C ASP A 154 -1.82 -24.20 9.53
N ARG A 155 -1.56 -23.80 8.28
CA ARG A 155 -2.45 -24.05 7.15
C ARG A 155 -2.69 -25.53 6.87
N THR A 156 -1.77 -26.41 7.26
CA THR A 156 -1.90 -27.86 7.11
C THR A 156 -2.71 -28.50 8.25
N GLY A 157 -3.25 -27.69 9.16
CA GLY A 157 -3.92 -28.17 10.36
C GLY A 157 -2.97 -28.88 11.33
N GLN A 158 -1.66 -28.60 11.26
CA GLN A 158 -0.70 -29.08 12.24
C GLN A 158 -0.67 -28.12 13.43
N ARG A 159 -0.89 -28.66 14.63
CA ARG A 159 -0.78 -27.90 15.88
C ARG A 159 0.66 -27.92 16.39
N ARG A 160 1.10 -26.78 16.92
CA ARG A 160 2.43 -26.63 17.52
C ARG A 160 2.33 -25.88 18.84
N GLU A 161 3.27 -26.15 19.73
CA GLU A 161 3.53 -25.32 20.89
C GLU A 161 4.73 -24.42 20.56
N ARG A 162 4.59 -23.12 20.81
CA ARG A 162 5.62 -22.12 20.57
C ARG A 162 5.92 -21.37 21.86
N ARG A 163 7.18 -20.96 22.03
CA ARG A 163 7.66 -20.19 23.17
C ARG A 163 7.77 -18.71 22.83
N PRO A 164 7.67 -17.79 23.82
CA PRO A 164 7.79 -16.36 23.60
C PRO A 164 9.05 -15.91 22.85
N GLN A 165 10.17 -16.60 23.06
CA GLN A 165 11.44 -16.27 22.42
C GLN A 165 11.44 -16.52 20.90
N GLU A 166 10.47 -17.27 20.39
CA GLU A 166 10.29 -17.51 18.95
C GLU A 166 9.54 -16.36 18.26
N TYR A 167 8.99 -15.40 19.02
CA TYR A 167 8.26 -14.25 18.50
C TYR A 167 9.08 -12.97 18.68
N ARG A 168 8.92 -12.01 17.75
CA ARG A 168 9.35 -10.63 17.99
C ARG A 168 8.17 -9.82 18.48
N ILE A 169 8.24 -9.39 19.73
CA ILE A 169 7.15 -8.70 20.42
C ILE A 169 7.53 -7.23 20.57
N GLY A 170 6.66 -6.35 20.10
CA GLY A 170 6.79 -4.90 20.23
C GLY A 170 5.52 -4.26 20.77
N TYR A 171 5.55 -2.93 20.90
CA TYR A 171 4.37 -2.16 21.29
C TYR A 171 3.29 -2.28 20.19
N ARG A 172 2.14 -2.87 20.55
CA ARG A 172 1.01 -3.10 19.63
C ARG A 172 1.38 -3.92 18.38
N HIS A 173 2.37 -4.80 18.50
CA HIS A 173 2.89 -5.55 17.35
C HIS A 173 3.49 -6.89 17.78
N VAL A 174 3.23 -7.94 17.02
CA VAL A 174 3.80 -9.27 17.20
C VAL A 174 4.11 -9.86 15.84
N GLU A 175 5.37 -10.20 15.60
CA GLU A 175 5.81 -10.94 14.42
C GLU A 175 5.85 -12.43 14.73
N SER A 176 5.05 -13.23 14.01
CA SER A 176 5.04 -14.69 14.10
C SER A 176 6.22 -15.30 13.34
N PRO A 177 6.83 -16.40 13.80
CA PRO A 177 7.95 -17.05 13.11
C PRO A 177 7.55 -17.77 11.81
N ALA A 178 6.26 -18.10 11.65
CA ALA A 178 5.71 -18.83 10.50
C ALA A 178 4.23 -18.43 10.26
N GLU A 179 3.66 -18.88 9.13
CA GLU A 179 2.22 -18.76 8.84
C GLU A 179 1.40 -19.68 9.77
N GLU A 180 1.17 -19.17 10.98
CA GLU A 180 0.54 -19.86 12.09
C GLU A 180 -0.44 -18.93 12.80
N TRP A 181 -1.55 -19.50 13.28
CA TRP A 181 -2.58 -18.76 14.03
C TRP A 181 -2.73 -19.29 15.45
N PHE A 182 -3.00 -18.40 16.39
CA PHE A 182 -3.15 -18.76 17.79
C PHE A 182 -4.43 -19.55 18.05
N VAL A 183 -4.30 -20.67 18.74
CA VAL A 183 -5.40 -21.51 19.25
C VAL A 183 -5.52 -21.37 20.76
N ALA A 184 -4.41 -21.23 21.49
CA ALA A 184 -4.43 -20.97 22.93
C ALA A 184 -3.18 -20.25 23.43
N ALA A 185 -3.28 -19.63 24.61
CA ALA A 185 -2.18 -19.05 25.36
C ALA A 185 -2.01 -19.79 26.69
N HIS A 186 -0.77 -19.96 27.13
CA HIS A 186 -0.43 -20.34 28.50
C HIS A 186 0.15 -19.11 29.19
N LEU A 187 -0.55 -18.62 30.21
CA LEU A 187 -0.23 -17.40 30.91
C LEU A 187 0.30 -17.73 32.30
N ARG A 188 1.51 -17.31 32.63
CA ARG A 188 2.06 -17.37 33.99
C ARG A 188 1.66 -16.11 34.75
N LEU A 189 1.06 -16.32 35.91
CA LEU A 189 0.57 -15.28 36.79
C LEU A 189 1.27 -15.38 38.15
N THR A 190 0.95 -14.48 39.07
CA THR A 190 1.46 -14.58 40.45
C THR A 190 0.32 -14.95 41.39
N PRO A 191 0.58 -15.68 42.48
CA PRO A 191 -0.37 -15.79 43.58
C PRO A 191 -0.84 -14.40 44.03
N GLY A 192 -2.14 -14.24 44.25
CA GLY A 192 -2.72 -12.96 44.63
C GLY A 192 -4.05 -13.11 45.35
N ASP A 193 -4.56 -12.00 45.89
CA ASP A 193 -5.82 -11.99 46.62
C ASP A 193 -7.03 -11.85 45.67
N THR A 194 -8.02 -12.72 45.84
CA THR A 194 -9.21 -12.74 44.99
C THR A 194 -10.03 -11.46 45.12
N ALA A 195 -10.17 -10.92 46.32
CA ALA A 195 -10.97 -9.72 46.55
C ALA A 195 -10.29 -8.48 45.96
N GLU A 196 -8.97 -8.36 46.11
CA GLU A 196 -8.17 -7.29 45.54
C GLU A 196 -8.21 -7.30 44.00
N SER A 197 -7.92 -8.43 43.36
CA SER A 197 -7.98 -8.55 41.89
C SER A 197 -9.39 -8.28 41.37
N THR A 198 -10.43 -8.74 42.07
CA THR A 198 -11.83 -8.46 41.71
C THR A 198 -12.17 -6.97 41.83
N ALA A 199 -11.72 -6.31 42.91
CA ALA A 199 -11.90 -4.87 43.10
C ALA A 199 -11.17 -4.07 42.01
N ARG A 200 -9.95 -4.48 41.65
CA ARG A 200 -9.17 -3.87 40.57
C ARG A 200 -9.87 -4.02 39.22
N ILE A 201 -10.34 -5.22 38.87
CA ILE A 201 -11.13 -5.46 37.65
C ILE A 201 -12.36 -4.54 37.61
N LYS A 202 -13.11 -4.46 38.72
CA LYS A 202 -14.29 -3.58 38.83
C LYS A 202 -13.91 -2.11 38.62
N GLY A 203 -12.79 -1.66 39.20
CA GLY A 203 -12.28 -0.30 39.03
C GLY A 203 -11.88 0.00 37.58
N LEU A 204 -11.19 -0.92 36.90
CA LEU A 204 -10.79 -0.79 35.51
C LEU A 204 -12.00 -0.72 34.56
N LEU A 205 -12.99 -1.60 34.76
CA LEU A 205 -14.24 -1.57 34.00
C LEU A 205 -15.04 -0.30 34.28
N GLY A 206 -15.08 0.18 35.53
CA GLY A 206 -15.71 1.44 35.90
C GLY A 206 -15.08 2.63 35.17
N ARG A 207 -13.75 2.73 35.17
CA ARG A 207 -13.01 3.77 34.41
C ARG A 207 -13.31 3.70 32.93
N ARG A 208 -13.29 2.50 32.36
CA ARG A 208 -13.58 2.26 30.94
C ARG A 208 -15.00 2.71 30.57
N ASN A 209 -16.00 2.35 31.37
CA ASN A 209 -17.39 2.77 31.16
C ASN A 209 -17.59 4.28 31.24
N ALA A 210 -16.81 4.96 32.09
CA ALA A 210 -16.89 6.40 32.25
C ALA A 210 -16.23 7.17 31.08
N THR A 211 -15.19 6.61 30.45
CA THR A 211 -14.37 7.34 29.48
C THR A 211 -14.54 6.89 28.03
N GLN A 212 -15.16 5.75 27.74
CA GLN A 212 -15.29 5.19 26.40
C GLN A 212 -16.76 5.04 25.96
N PRO A 213 -17.06 5.00 24.65
CA PRO A 213 -18.42 4.80 24.12
C PRO A 213 -18.89 3.34 24.25
N ILE A 214 -19.02 2.86 25.48
CA ILE A 214 -19.46 1.49 25.76
C ILE A 214 -20.95 1.33 25.42
N GLY A 215 -21.26 0.29 24.63
CA GLY A 215 -22.62 -0.02 24.18
C GLY A 215 -22.95 0.57 22.80
N GLU A 216 -22.14 1.49 22.30
CA GLU A 216 -22.24 2.03 20.95
C GLU A 216 -21.40 1.18 19.97
N PRO A 217 -21.86 0.96 18.72
CA PRO A 217 -21.07 0.27 17.71
C PRO A 217 -19.77 1.02 17.41
N SER A 218 -18.66 0.54 17.97
CA SER A 218 -17.34 1.17 17.86
C SER A 218 -16.25 0.11 18.03
N CYS A 219 -15.08 0.35 17.45
CA CYS A 219 -13.89 -0.46 17.71
C CYS A 219 -13.06 0.11 18.87
N GLY A 220 -11.86 -0.46 19.10
CA GLY A 220 -10.85 0.15 19.96
C GLY A 220 -10.35 1.52 19.47
N SER A 221 -9.31 2.06 20.11
CA SER A 221 -8.68 3.30 19.66
C SER A 221 -8.30 3.23 18.18
N VAL A 222 -8.66 4.24 17.40
CA VAL A 222 -8.37 4.28 15.95
C VAL A 222 -6.88 4.47 15.69
N PHE A 223 -6.23 5.34 16.47
CA PHE A 223 -4.82 5.68 16.32
C PHE A 223 -4.01 5.31 17.57
N ARG A 224 -2.75 4.94 17.35
CA ARG A 224 -1.75 4.80 18.42
C ARG A 224 -1.42 6.17 19.01
N ASN A 225 -1.02 6.19 20.27
CA ASN A 225 -0.51 7.42 20.86
C ASN A 225 0.87 7.76 20.26
N PRO A 226 1.08 8.98 19.76
CA PRO A 226 2.39 9.44 19.30
C PRO A 226 3.35 9.65 20.50
N PRO A 227 4.68 9.65 20.28
CA PRO A 227 5.64 9.86 21.36
C PRO A 227 5.40 11.17 22.11
N GLY A 228 5.28 11.09 23.44
CA GLY A 228 5.11 12.25 24.31
C GLY A 228 3.71 12.88 24.32
N ASP A 229 2.72 12.29 23.64
CA ASP A 229 1.39 12.87 23.53
C ASP A 229 0.30 11.78 23.37
N HIS A 230 -0.98 12.20 23.35
CA HIS A 230 -2.12 11.31 23.19
C HIS A 230 -2.90 11.67 21.93
N ALA A 231 -3.18 10.66 21.09
CA ALA A 231 -3.95 10.86 19.86
C ALA A 231 -5.33 11.47 20.19
N ALA A 232 -5.99 11.00 21.24
CA ALA A 232 -7.28 11.55 21.70
C ALA A 232 -7.21 13.05 21.99
N ARG A 233 -6.13 13.52 22.64
CA ARG A 233 -5.95 14.94 22.98
C ARG A 233 -5.79 15.78 21.72
N LEU A 234 -5.00 15.31 20.75
CA LEU A 234 -4.77 16.00 19.48
C LEU A 234 -6.07 16.10 18.66
N ILE A 235 -6.84 15.02 18.59
CA ILE A 235 -8.12 14.98 17.87
C ILE A 235 -9.14 15.90 18.55
N GLU A 236 -9.18 15.91 19.88
CA GLU A 236 -10.05 16.81 20.65
C GLU A 236 -9.65 18.28 20.50
N ALA A 237 -8.36 18.60 20.61
CA ALA A 237 -7.83 19.96 20.39
C ALA A 237 -8.06 20.45 18.95
N SER A 238 -8.18 19.52 18.00
CA SER A 238 -8.56 19.80 16.63
C SER A 238 -10.05 20.13 16.45
N GLY A 239 -10.87 20.00 17.49
CA GLY A 239 -12.30 20.31 17.47
C GLY A 239 -13.16 19.23 16.82
N LEU A 240 -12.68 17.99 16.75
CA LEU A 240 -13.32 16.92 15.96
C LEU A 240 -14.33 16.06 16.75
N LYS A 241 -14.48 16.21 18.06
CA LYS A 241 -15.50 15.47 18.82
C LYS A 241 -16.89 15.73 18.25
N GLY A 242 -17.63 14.67 17.91
CA GLY A 242 -18.96 14.76 17.30
C GLY A 242 -18.96 15.05 15.80
N TYR A 243 -17.80 15.24 15.16
CA TYR A 243 -17.72 15.40 13.71
C TYR A 243 -18.09 14.08 13.00
N CYS A 244 -18.87 14.14 11.94
CA CYS A 244 -19.37 12.97 11.22
C CYS A 244 -19.09 13.03 9.71
N ILE A 245 -18.83 11.87 9.13
CA ILE A 245 -18.92 11.62 7.68
C ILE A 245 -19.92 10.49 7.49
N GLY A 246 -20.97 10.73 6.71
CA GLY A 246 -22.11 9.82 6.61
C GLY A 246 -22.71 9.55 8.00
N LYS A 247 -22.70 8.28 8.41
CA LYS A 247 -23.15 7.83 9.75
C LYS A 247 -22.00 7.42 10.69
N ALA A 248 -20.75 7.61 10.26
CA ALA A 248 -19.60 7.47 11.13
C ALA A 248 -19.33 8.81 11.82
N CYS A 249 -19.16 8.80 13.14
CA CYS A 249 -18.91 10.01 13.93
C CYS A 249 -17.75 9.82 14.90
N VAL A 250 -16.99 10.88 15.17
CA VAL A 250 -16.02 10.90 16.27
C VAL A 250 -16.80 10.90 17.58
N SER A 251 -16.50 9.97 18.48
CA SER A 251 -17.19 9.89 19.77
C SER A 251 -17.02 11.18 20.57
N VAL A 252 -18.14 11.72 21.07
CA VAL A 252 -18.14 12.84 22.01
C VAL A 252 -17.53 12.48 23.36
N ARG A 253 -17.54 11.18 23.72
CA ARG A 253 -16.95 10.69 24.98
C ARG A 253 -15.43 10.58 24.88
N HIS A 254 -14.92 10.03 23.77
CA HIS A 254 -13.49 9.83 23.57
C HIS A 254 -13.08 10.07 22.11
N ALA A 255 -12.31 11.13 21.86
CA ALA A 255 -12.02 11.60 20.51
C ALA A 255 -11.24 10.59 19.63
N ASN A 256 -10.53 9.62 20.22
CA ASN A 256 -9.85 8.56 19.46
C ASN A 256 -10.73 7.34 19.15
N PHE A 257 -12.05 7.44 19.33
CA PHE A 257 -13.02 6.40 18.97
C PHE A 257 -13.93 6.95 17.88
N VAL A 258 -14.15 6.13 16.85
CA VAL A 258 -15.18 6.35 15.84
C VAL A 258 -16.37 5.46 16.17
N VAL A 259 -17.55 6.06 16.27
CA VAL A 259 -18.83 5.39 16.49
C VAL A 259 -19.60 5.31 15.18
N ASN A 260 -20.28 4.19 14.97
CA ASN A 260 -21.28 4.05 13.92
C ASN A 260 -22.65 4.36 14.54
N ASP A 261 -23.21 5.52 14.16
CA ASP A 261 -24.49 6.06 14.65
C ASP A 261 -25.72 5.40 14.00
N GLY A 262 -25.52 4.20 13.42
CA GLY A 262 -26.54 3.43 12.74
C GLY A 262 -26.48 3.61 11.23
N GLY A 263 -26.05 2.55 10.55
CA GLY A 263 -26.02 2.47 9.08
C GLY A 263 -24.76 3.04 8.43
N ALA A 264 -23.69 3.31 9.19
CA ALA A 264 -22.41 3.70 8.61
C ALA A 264 -21.86 2.58 7.72
N THR A 265 -21.45 2.96 6.52
CA THR A 265 -20.68 2.09 5.63
C THR A 265 -19.22 2.01 6.10
N ALA A 266 -18.49 1.00 5.65
CA ALA A 266 -17.06 0.96 5.91
C ALA A 266 -16.33 2.13 5.25
N ALA A 267 -16.79 2.58 4.07
CA ALA A 267 -16.29 3.77 3.42
C ALA A 267 -16.47 5.05 4.26
N ASP A 268 -17.61 5.23 4.93
CA ASP A 268 -17.84 6.37 5.84
C ASP A 268 -16.83 6.37 7.00
N ILE A 269 -16.61 5.20 7.60
CA ILE A 269 -15.68 5.04 8.72
C ILE A 269 -14.25 5.29 8.24
N GLU A 270 -13.82 4.71 7.12
CA GLU A 270 -12.48 4.89 6.55
C GLU A 270 -12.23 6.35 6.16
N ALA A 271 -13.22 7.02 5.56
CA ALA A 271 -13.16 8.44 5.24
C ALA A 271 -13.06 9.33 6.48
N LEU A 272 -13.82 9.03 7.54
CA LEU A 272 -13.72 9.76 8.80
C LEU A 272 -12.35 9.57 9.46
N ILE A 273 -11.83 8.35 9.47
CA ILE A 273 -10.48 8.07 9.97
C ILE A 273 -9.44 8.91 9.21
N GLN A 274 -9.52 8.95 7.88
CA GLN A 274 -8.61 9.76 7.07
C GLN A 274 -8.75 11.25 7.38
N HIS A 275 -9.97 11.76 7.51
CA HIS A 275 -10.21 13.16 7.86
C HIS A 275 -9.59 13.53 9.22
N ILE A 276 -9.73 12.66 10.23
CA ILE A 276 -9.11 12.87 11.55
C ILE A 276 -7.59 12.97 11.41
N TYR A 277 -6.97 12.07 10.64
CA TYR A 277 -5.53 12.09 10.38
C TYR A 277 -5.10 13.41 9.73
N ASP A 278 -5.78 13.81 8.64
CA ASP A 278 -5.43 15.01 7.87
C ASP A 278 -5.51 16.28 8.73
N VAL A 279 -6.55 16.40 9.57
CA VAL A 279 -6.74 17.57 10.44
C VAL A 279 -5.67 17.61 11.53
N VAL A 280 -5.35 16.47 12.17
CA VAL A 280 -4.31 16.41 13.21
C VAL A 280 -2.93 16.71 12.62
N LEU A 281 -2.61 16.14 11.46
CA LEU A 281 -1.37 16.44 10.75
C LEU A 281 -1.27 17.93 10.42
N THR A 282 -2.35 18.52 9.90
CA THR A 282 -2.38 19.94 9.53
C THR A 282 -2.26 20.87 10.73
N LYS A 283 -3.00 20.62 11.82
CA LYS A 283 -3.06 21.53 12.98
C LYS A 283 -1.91 21.35 13.95
N HIS A 284 -1.34 20.15 14.03
CA HIS A 284 -0.36 19.80 15.05
C HIS A 284 0.99 19.34 14.48
N GLY A 285 1.11 19.13 13.15
CA GLY A 285 2.32 18.58 12.54
C GLY A 285 2.61 17.13 12.96
N VAL A 286 1.63 16.44 13.56
CA VAL A 286 1.79 15.07 14.07
C VAL A 286 1.14 14.09 13.12
N SER A 287 1.94 13.21 12.54
CA SER A 287 1.44 12.07 11.77
C SER A 287 0.97 10.96 12.73
N LEU A 288 -0.34 10.76 12.81
CA LEU A 288 -0.93 9.70 13.63
C LEU A 288 -0.78 8.34 12.94
N VAL A 289 -0.32 7.33 13.69
CA VAL A 289 -0.23 5.94 13.20
C VAL A 289 -1.54 5.22 13.49
N ARG A 290 -2.21 4.71 12.45
CA ARG A 290 -3.45 3.93 12.59
C ARG A 290 -3.19 2.61 13.34
N GLU A 291 -4.04 2.29 14.32
CA GLU A 291 -4.00 1.05 15.11
C GLU A 291 -5.01 0.01 14.59
N VAL A 292 -6.14 0.47 14.05
CA VAL A 292 -7.18 -0.38 13.46
C VAL A 292 -6.75 -0.97 12.12
N HIS A 293 -7.08 -2.24 11.90
CA HIS A 293 -6.82 -2.92 10.64
C HIS A 293 -7.99 -2.71 9.68
N ILE A 294 -7.68 -2.27 8.46
CA ILE A 294 -8.66 -2.15 7.38
C ILE A 294 -8.34 -3.22 6.33
N VAL A 295 -9.31 -4.09 6.05
CA VAL A 295 -9.14 -5.24 5.14
C VAL A 295 -10.29 -5.34 4.15
N GLY A 296 -10.14 -6.18 3.14
CA GLY A 296 -11.18 -6.42 2.13
C GLY A 296 -11.14 -5.43 0.97
N ALA A 297 -11.97 -5.69 -0.02
CA ALA A 297 -12.04 -4.94 -1.27
C ALA A 297 -12.94 -3.71 -1.12
N ALA A 298 -12.62 -2.65 -1.87
CA ALA A 298 -13.59 -1.58 -2.09
C ALA A 298 -14.79 -2.12 -2.90
N ARG A 299 -15.98 -1.56 -2.67
CA ARG A 299 -17.17 -1.97 -3.41
C ARG A 299 -17.01 -1.60 -4.89
N ALA A 300 -17.13 -2.58 -5.78
CA ALA A 300 -17.11 -2.32 -7.22
C ALA A 300 -18.31 -1.44 -7.61
N THR A 301 -18.05 -0.35 -8.33
CA THR A 301 -19.10 0.45 -8.97
C THR A 301 -19.63 -0.33 -10.17
N THR A 302 -20.84 -0.88 -10.06
CA THR A 302 -21.47 -1.62 -11.16
C THR A 302 -21.91 -0.64 -12.26
N ALA A 303 -21.03 -0.40 -13.24
CA ALA A 303 -21.43 -0.04 -14.58
C ALA A 303 -21.52 -1.34 -15.39
N GLY A 304 -22.70 -1.64 -15.93
CA GLY A 304 -23.00 -2.91 -16.59
C GLY A 304 -22.09 -3.20 -17.78
N ALA A 305 -21.45 -4.36 -17.75
CA ALA A 305 -20.75 -4.94 -18.90
C ALA A 305 -21.26 -6.37 -19.11
N THR A 306 -21.99 -6.56 -20.20
CA THR A 306 -22.39 -7.89 -20.72
C THR A 306 -21.15 -8.58 -21.31
N PRO A 307 -20.93 -9.89 -21.09
CA PRO A 307 -19.74 -10.56 -21.59
C PRO A 307 -19.90 -10.92 -23.08
N MET A 308 -18.95 -10.50 -23.91
CA MET A 308 -18.82 -10.96 -25.30
C MET A 308 -17.94 -12.22 -25.34
N SER A 309 -18.45 -13.24 -26.04
CA SER A 309 -17.84 -14.56 -26.24
C SER A 309 -16.54 -14.52 -27.04
N VAL A 310 -15.57 -15.32 -26.60
CA VAL A 310 -14.30 -15.56 -27.27
C VAL A 310 -14.53 -16.53 -28.45
N GLY A 311 -14.26 -16.07 -29.67
CA GLY A 311 -14.16 -16.91 -30.86
C GLY A 311 -12.75 -16.81 -31.43
N ALA A 312 -11.97 -17.88 -31.27
CA ALA A 312 -10.63 -18.00 -31.83
C ALA A 312 -10.70 -18.47 -33.29
N THR A 313 -9.99 -17.78 -34.19
CA THR A 313 -9.34 -18.40 -35.35
C THR A 313 -8.08 -17.61 -35.72
N ALA A 314 -6.95 -18.29 -35.70
CA ALA A 314 -5.67 -17.81 -36.19
C ALA A 314 -5.57 -18.01 -37.72
N SER A 315 -5.08 -17.00 -38.44
CA SER A 315 -4.25 -17.17 -39.63
C SER A 315 -3.79 -15.82 -40.20
N GLY A 316 -2.50 -15.70 -40.54
CA GLY A 316 -2.08 -14.99 -41.74
C GLY A 316 -1.33 -13.67 -41.60
N ASN A 317 0.00 -13.76 -41.72
CA ASN A 317 0.94 -12.85 -42.39
C ASN A 317 1.01 -11.35 -42.03
N ALA A 318 2.13 -11.02 -41.38
CA ALA A 318 3.12 -10.05 -41.82
C ALA A 318 2.65 -8.91 -42.75
N SER A 319 2.31 -7.79 -42.14
CA SER A 319 2.69 -6.47 -42.65
C SER A 319 3.03 -5.57 -41.47
N VAL A 320 4.33 -5.30 -41.30
CA VAL A 320 4.81 -4.29 -40.36
C VAL A 320 4.40 -2.94 -40.94
N GLY A 321 3.20 -2.49 -40.59
CA GLY A 321 2.67 -1.19 -40.94
C GLY A 321 3.42 -0.10 -40.19
N ARG A 322 4.07 0.78 -40.94
CA ARG A 322 4.55 2.10 -40.47
C ARG A 322 3.45 2.78 -39.65
N ALA A 323 3.64 2.90 -38.34
CA ALA A 323 2.87 3.85 -37.54
C ALA A 323 3.31 5.26 -37.95
N ALA A 324 2.38 5.99 -38.59
CA ALA A 324 2.59 7.34 -39.05
C ALA A 324 2.96 8.29 -37.89
N GLU A 325 4.02 9.06 -38.07
CA GLU A 325 4.36 10.22 -37.23
C GLU A 325 3.17 11.20 -37.21
N LYS A 326 2.40 11.21 -36.12
CA LYS A 326 1.66 12.41 -35.76
C LYS A 326 2.68 13.39 -35.18
N SER A 327 3.19 14.28 -36.04
CA SER A 327 3.95 15.46 -35.60
C SER A 327 3.18 16.18 -34.49
N LEU A 328 3.83 16.41 -33.35
CA LEU A 328 3.26 17.17 -32.24
C LEU A 328 2.83 18.55 -32.77
N ARG A 329 1.58 18.94 -32.48
CA ARG A 329 1.14 20.32 -32.74
C ARG A 329 1.97 21.24 -31.85
N ARG A 330 2.71 22.16 -32.47
CA ARG A 330 3.47 23.19 -31.77
C ARG A 330 2.56 24.39 -31.46
N ALA A 331 2.74 24.99 -30.29
CA ALA A 331 2.09 26.25 -29.95
C ALA A 331 2.92 27.40 -30.53
N GLY A 332 2.28 28.31 -31.26
CA GLY A 332 2.91 29.53 -31.74
C GLY A 332 2.85 30.67 -30.72
N ARG A 333 1.86 30.65 -29.83
CA ARG A 333 1.61 31.69 -28.82
C ARG A 333 1.06 31.09 -27.51
N PRO A 334 1.19 31.79 -26.36
CA PRO A 334 0.72 31.28 -25.08
C PRO A 334 -0.78 31.00 -25.05
N ASP A 335 -1.57 31.83 -25.74
CA ASP A 335 -3.03 31.69 -25.87
C ASP A 335 -3.46 30.37 -26.54
N ASP A 336 -2.57 29.73 -27.32
CA ASP A 336 -2.86 28.45 -27.95
C ASP A 336 -3.04 27.33 -26.91
N PHE A 337 -2.59 27.56 -25.68
CA PHE A 337 -2.81 26.67 -24.55
C PHE A 337 -4.18 26.88 -23.88
N GLY A 338 -4.79 28.06 -24.00
CA GLY A 338 -5.96 28.40 -23.18
C GLY A 338 -5.64 28.37 -21.68
N LYS A 339 -6.64 28.08 -20.85
CA LYS A 339 -6.50 28.06 -19.40
C LYS A 339 -5.86 26.76 -18.91
N VAL A 340 -4.71 26.85 -18.25
CA VAL A 340 -3.90 25.70 -17.81
C VAL A 340 -3.96 25.54 -16.30
N ALA A 341 -4.32 24.34 -15.83
CA ALA A 341 -4.12 23.95 -14.43
C ALA A 341 -2.77 23.25 -14.25
N VAL A 342 -1.97 23.65 -13.27
CA VAL A 342 -0.75 22.94 -12.85
C VAL A 342 -1.07 22.18 -11.57
N LEU A 343 -1.22 20.86 -11.68
CA LEU A 343 -1.50 19.99 -10.55
C LEU A 343 -0.21 19.71 -9.79
N MET A 344 -0.23 19.95 -8.47
CA MET A 344 0.92 19.78 -7.59
C MET A 344 0.46 19.38 -6.18
N GLY A 345 1.40 19.05 -5.30
CA GLY A 345 1.10 18.56 -3.96
C GLY A 345 0.58 17.12 -3.99
N GLY A 346 -0.72 16.95 -3.78
CA GLY A 346 -1.31 15.62 -3.62
C GLY A 346 -1.00 14.98 -2.27
N MET A 347 -1.40 13.72 -2.12
CA MET A 347 -1.49 13.00 -0.83
C MET A 347 -0.35 11.98 -0.64
N SER A 348 0.58 11.90 -1.59
CA SER A 348 1.68 10.94 -1.55
C SER A 348 2.75 11.35 -0.52
N ALA A 349 3.65 10.42 -0.21
CA ALA A 349 4.85 10.71 0.58
C ALA A 349 5.80 11.71 -0.11
N GLU A 350 5.61 11.98 -1.40
CA GLU A 350 6.45 12.84 -2.24
C GLU A 350 5.84 14.23 -2.45
N ARG A 351 4.80 14.58 -1.68
CA ARG A 351 4.07 15.85 -1.74
C ARG A 351 4.96 17.08 -1.76
N ASP A 352 5.97 17.16 -0.90
CA ASP A 352 6.84 18.34 -0.81
C ASP A 352 7.66 18.57 -2.08
N ILE A 353 8.11 17.47 -2.71
CA ILE A 353 8.82 17.54 -3.99
C ILE A 353 7.83 17.95 -5.09
N SER A 354 6.60 17.42 -5.05
CA SER A 354 5.55 17.80 -6.00
C SER A 354 5.20 19.29 -5.92
N LEU A 355 5.07 19.85 -4.71
CA LEU A 355 4.87 21.28 -4.51
C LEU A 355 6.04 22.11 -5.06
N LYS A 356 7.29 21.71 -4.78
CA LYS A 356 8.48 22.43 -5.28
C LYS A 356 8.54 22.41 -6.81
N SER A 357 8.42 21.23 -7.42
CA SER A 357 8.40 21.07 -8.88
C SER A 357 7.23 21.81 -9.51
N GLY A 358 6.04 21.71 -8.93
CA GLY A 358 4.82 22.35 -9.43
C GLY A 358 4.89 23.87 -9.40
N ASN A 359 5.41 24.45 -8.32
CA ASN A 359 5.61 25.90 -8.22
C ASN A 359 6.65 26.40 -9.23
N ALA A 360 7.73 25.64 -9.47
CA ALA A 360 8.73 25.99 -10.48
C ALA A 360 8.12 26.00 -11.89
N VAL A 361 7.35 24.96 -12.23
CA VAL A 361 6.61 24.85 -13.51
C VAL A 361 5.60 25.98 -13.67
N LEU A 362 4.79 26.25 -12.63
CA LEU A 362 3.80 27.33 -12.66
C LEU A 362 4.45 28.68 -12.94
N ALA A 363 5.54 29.00 -12.23
CA ALA A 363 6.26 30.24 -12.43
C ALA A 363 6.85 30.37 -13.85
N ALA A 364 7.36 29.28 -14.42
CA ALA A 364 7.88 29.24 -15.79
C ALA A 364 6.77 29.49 -16.82
N LEU A 365 5.61 28.82 -16.68
CA LEU A 365 4.46 29.03 -17.56
C LEU A 365 3.97 30.48 -17.51
N GLN A 366 3.88 31.07 -16.31
CA GLN A 366 3.45 32.45 -16.14
C GLN A 366 4.47 33.46 -16.73
N ARG A 367 5.78 33.22 -16.60
CA ARG A 367 6.81 34.04 -17.28
C ARG A 367 6.70 33.99 -18.80
N ARG A 368 6.26 32.85 -19.35
CA ARG A 368 5.98 32.67 -20.78
C ARG A 368 4.62 33.22 -21.21
N GLY A 369 3.85 33.84 -20.31
CA GLY A 369 2.55 34.45 -20.60
C GLY A 369 1.40 33.45 -20.75
N VAL A 370 1.57 32.20 -20.31
CA VAL A 370 0.48 31.20 -20.31
C VAL A 370 -0.49 31.51 -19.17
N ASP A 371 -1.79 31.39 -19.41
CA ASP A 371 -2.84 31.51 -18.38
C ASP A 371 -2.84 30.27 -17.46
N ALA A 372 -1.82 30.19 -16.60
CA ALA A 372 -1.54 29.05 -15.76
C ALA A 372 -1.89 29.30 -14.28
N HIS A 373 -2.59 28.32 -13.69
CA HIS A 373 -3.03 28.35 -12.29
C HIS A 373 -2.58 27.10 -11.53
N GLY A 374 -1.95 27.30 -10.38
CA GLY A 374 -1.58 26.19 -9.50
C GLY A 374 -2.79 25.60 -8.78
N ILE A 375 -2.85 24.27 -8.74
CA ILE A 375 -3.81 23.52 -7.95
C ILE A 375 -3.03 22.54 -7.08
N ASP A 376 -3.00 22.84 -5.78
CA ASP A 376 -2.68 21.82 -4.79
C ASP A 376 -3.82 20.81 -4.75
N VAL A 377 -3.53 19.59 -5.19
CA VAL A 377 -4.52 18.53 -5.37
C VAL A 377 -4.94 17.99 -4.01
N GLY A 378 -6.25 17.98 -3.77
CA GLY A 378 -6.89 17.33 -2.62
C GLY A 378 -8.04 16.43 -3.06
N HIS A 379 -8.81 15.92 -2.10
CA HIS A 379 -9.96 15.05 -2.36
C HIS A 379 -11.09 15.72 -3.17
N ASP A 380 -11.10 17.06 -3.24
CA ASP A 380 -12.04 17.88 -4.01
C ASP A 380 -11.61 18.11 -5.47
N ILE A 381 -10.52 17.48 -5.92
CA ILE A 381 -9.92 17.76 -7.23
C ILE A 381 -10.90 17.58 -8.39
N ALA A 382 -11.78 16.57 -8.32
CA ALA A 382 -12.77 16.31 -9.36
C ALA A 382 -13.74 17.50 -9.55
N SER A 383 -14.22 18.09 -8.46
CA SER A 383 -15.14 19.24 -8.53
C SER A 383 -14.41 20.52 -8.97
N ARG A 384 -13.17 20.72 -8.51
CA ARG A 384 -12.34 21.86 -8.90
C ARG A 384 -11.98 21.85 -10.39
N LEU A 385 -11.67 20.69 -10.95
CA LEU A 385 -11.40 20.55 -12.38
C LEU A 385 -12.68 20.75 -13.21
N ALA A 386 -13.79 20.12 -12.80
CA ALA A 386 -15.07 20.26 -13.50
C ALA A 386 -15.61 21.69 -13.50
N GLY A 387 -15.46 22.43 -12.40
CA GLY A 387 -15.91 23.83 -12.27
C GLY A 387 -14.89 24.88 -12.72
N GLY A 388 -13.64 24.47 -12.97
CA GLY A 388 -12.53 25.40 -13.17
C GLY A 388 -12.38 25.96 -14.59
N GLY A 389 -13.03 25.33 -15.58
CA GLY A 389 -12.96 25.73 -16.99
C GLY A 389 -11.56 25.63 -17.58
N PHE A 390 -10.78 24.62 -17.17
CA PHE A 390 -9.42 24.40 -17.66
C PHE A 390 -9.42 23.70 -19.02
N ASP A 391 -8.68 24.25 -19.97
CA ASP A 391 -8.50 23.67 -21.30
C ASP A 391 -7.47 22.55 -21.31
N ARG A 392 -6.56 22.54 -20.33
CA ARG A 392 -5.57 21.47 -20.14
C ARG A 392 -4.97 21.45 -18.75
N VAL A 393 -4.27 20.36 -18.47
CA VAL A 393 -3.58 20.13 -17.20
C VAL A 393 -2.10 19.82 -17.42
N PHE A 394 -1.24 20.53 -16.70
CA PHE A 394 0.14 20.11 -16.46
C PHE A 394 0.18 19.27 -15.18
N ILE A 395 0.51 17.98 -15.29
CA ILE A 395 0.60 17.11 -14.10
C ILE A 395 2.02 17.20 -13.53
N MET A 396 2.12 17.62 -12.27
CA MET A 396 3.36 17.63 -11.49
C MET A 396 3.13 16.99 -10.12
N LEU A 397 2.37 15.90 -10.11
CA LEU A 397 2.11 15.08 -8.92
C LEU A 397 3.13 13.95 -8.88
N HIS A 398 3.82 13.80 -7.74
CA HIS A 398 4.80 12.74 -7.56
C HIS A 398 4.23 11.60 -6.73
N GLY A 399 4.52 10.36 -7.10
CA GLY A 399 4.03 9.14 -6.45
C GLY A 399 2.57 8.75 -6.75
N ARG A 400 2.06 7.77 -5.99
CA ARG A 400 0.73 7.15 -6.19
C ARG A 400 -0.40 8.17 -6.09
N GLY A 401 -1.43 7.97 -6.91
CA GLY A 401 -2.53 8.91 -7.16
C GLY A 401 -2.22 9.95 -8.25
N GLY A 402 -0.94 10.28 -8.49
CA GLY A 402 -0.51 11.21 -9.53
C GLY A 402 0.16 10.55 -10.73
N GLU A 403 1.04 9.58 -10.47
CA GLU A 403 1.87 8.91 -11.48
C GLU A 403 1.31 7.56 -11.95
N ASP A 404 0.35 6.98 -11.24
CA ASP A 404 -0.11 5.60 -11.40
C ASP A 404 -1.32 5.42 -12.35
N GLY A 405 -1.70 6.47 -13.07
CA GLY A 405 -2.84 6.46 -13.98
C GLY A 405 -4.15 6.92 -13.35
N THR A 406 -4.22 7.11 -12.04
CA THR A 406 -5.46 7.54 -11.34
C THR A 406 -5.89 8.94 -11.77
N MET A 407 -4.98 9.92 -11.71
CA MET A 407 -5.26 11.30 -12.12
C MET A 407 -5.52 11.39 -13.62
N GLN A 408 -4.77 10.62 -14.42
CA GLN A 408 -4.93 10.51 -15.87
C GLN A 408 -6.34 10.03 -16.21
N GLY A 409 -6.84 9.00 -15.52
CA GLY A 409 -8.19 8.46 -15.73
C GLY A 409 -9.29 9.46 -15.38
N LEU A 410 -9.10 10.27 -14.32
CA LEU A 410 -10.01 11.37 -13.98
C LEU A 410 -10.02 12.43 -15.10
N LEU A 411 -8.85 12.83 -15.60
CA LEU A 411 -8.72 13.84 -16.65
C LEU A 411 -9.31 13.35 -17.98
N GLU A 412 -9.09 12.08 -18.35
CA GLU A 412 -9.73 11.45 -19.51
C GLU A 412 -11.26 11.42 -19.36
N THR A 413 -11.78 11.11 -18.15
CA THR A 413 -13.22 11.12 -17.86
C THR A 413 -13.83 12.52 -17.99
N LEU A 414 -13.10 13.56 -17.58
CA LEU A 414 -13.51 14.95 -17.72
C LEU A 414 -13.27 15.52 -19.13
N GLY A 415 -12.60 14.77 -20.01
CA GLY A 415 -12.24 15.23 -21.35
C GLY A 415 -11.20 16.34 -21.38
N ILE A 416 -10.38 16.48 -20.34
CA ILE A 416 -9.36 17.53 -20.21
C ILE A 416 -8.00 16.97 -20.66
N PRO A 417 -7.40 17.47 -21.74
CA PRO A 417 -6.04 17.08 -22.16
C PRO A 417 -4.98 17.39 -21.10
N TYR A 418 -3.92 16.59 -21.04
CA TYR A 418 -2.88 16.77 -20.04
C TYR A 418 -1.48 16.39 -20.51
N THR A 419 -0.46 16.77 -19.73
CA THR A 419 0.94 16.45 -20.02
C THR A 419 1.32 15.03 -19.58
N GLY A 420 2.14 14.34 -20.37
CA GLY A 420 2.68 13.03 -20.01
C GLY A 420 1.92 11.86 -20.62
N SER A 421 2.00 10.72 -19.92
CA SER A 421 1.50 9.43 -20.42
C SER A 421 0.00 9.23 -20.15
N GLY A 422 -0.66 8.48 -21.04
CA GLY A 422 -2.03 8.00 -20.84
C GLY A 422 -2.18 7.09 -19.62
N VAL A 423 -3.41 6.70 -19.26
CA VAL A 423 -3.69 5.79 -18.12
C VAL A 423 -2.80 4.55 -18.12
N LEU A 424 -2.71 3.85 -19.26
CA LEU A 424 -1.91 2.64 -19.39
C LEU A 424 -0.42 2.91 -19.16
N GLY A 425 0.15 3.90 -19.84
CA GLY A 425 1.57 4.23 -19.74
C GLY A 425 1.99 4.63 -18.34
N SER A 426 1.13 5.39 -17.65
CA SER A 426 1.33 5.76 -16.24
C SER A 426 1.25 4.55 -15.30
N ALA A 427 0.18 3.76 -15.39
CA ALA A 427 0.00 2.59 -14.52
C ALA A 427 1.11 1.54 -14.71
N VAL A 428 1.49 1.26 -15.95
CA VAL A 428 2.57 0.31 -16.28
C VAL A 428 3.93 0.88 -15.91
N GLY A 429 4.19 2.17 -16.19
CA GLY A 429 5.45 2.82 -15.86
C GLY A 429 5.76 2.81 -14.37
N MET A 430 4.73 2.97 -13.53
CA MET A 430 4.86 2.84 -12.07
C MET A 430 5.15 1.40 -11.63
N ASP A 431 4.64 0.40 -12.35
CA ASP A 431 4.77 -1.02 -12.00
C ASP A 431 5.99 -1.67 -12.69
N LYS A 432 7.11 -1.75 -11.96
CA LYS A 432 8.37 -2.28 -12.49
C LYS A 432 8.24 -3.71 -13.01
N LEU A 433 7.49 -4.57 -12.33
CA LEU A 433 7.27 -5.95 -12.76
C LEU A 433 6.63 -6.00 -14.15
N ARG A 434 5.55 -5.24 -14.34
CA ARG A 434 4.82 -5.21 -15.62
C ARG A 434 5.61 -4.53 -16.73
N SER A 435 6.30 -3.43 -16.41
CA SER A 435 7.25 -2.78 -17.32
C SER A 435 8.30 -3.78 -17.84
N LYS A 436 8.91 -4.55 -16.94
CA LYS A 436 9.93 -5.54 -17.31
C LYS A 436 9.39 -6.71 -18.13
N TRP A 437 8.20 -7.22 -17.83
CA TRP A 437 7.56 -8.24 -18.68
C TRP A 437 7.29 -7.72 -20.09
N LEU A 438 6.84 -6.47 -20.24
CA LEU A 438 6.61 -5.86 -21.56
C LEU A 438 7.93 -5.64 -22.31
N TRP A 439 8.98 -5.21 -21.61
CA TRP A 439 10.33 -5.08 -22.19
C TRP A 439 10.85 -6.43 -22.66
N GLN A 440 10.79 -7.48 -21.83
CA GLN A 440 11.18 -8.83 -22.23
C GLN A 440 10.35 -9.35 -23.41
N GLY A 441 9.03 -9.14 -23.39
CA GLY A 441 8.13 -9.52 -24.48
C GLY A 441 8.45 -8.83 -25.82
N ARG A 442 9.10 -7.66 -25.77
CA ARG A 442 9.58 -6.91 -26.94
C ARG A 442 11.07 -7.15 -27.23
N GLY A 443 11.73 -8.05 -26.50
CA GLY A 443 13.15 -8.36 -26.65
C GLY A 443 14.10 -7.25 -26.17
N LEU A 444 13.62 -6.33 -25.33
CA LEU A 444 14.44 -5.27 -24.75
C LEU A 444 15.18 -5.78 -23.50
N PRO A 445 16.46 -5.42 -23.30
CA PRO A 445 17.25 -5.92 -22.19
C PRO A 445 16.81 -5.30 -20.87
N THR A 446 16.53 -6.14 -19.88
CA THR A 446 16.28 -5.76 -18.48
C THR A 446 16.88 -6.84 -17.59
N PRO A 447 17.36 -6.52 -16.36
CA PRO A 447 17.97 -7.54 -15.52
C PRO A 447 17.04 -8.71 -15.30
N ASP A 448 17.55 -9.94 -15.41
CA ASP A 448 16.81 -11.16 -15.07
C ASP A 448 16.21 -11.04 -13.67
N PHE A 449 14.97 -11.48 -13.53
CA PHE A 449 14.19 -11.24 -12.33
C PHE A 449 13.21 -12.37 -12.04
N ALA A 450 12.74 -12.40 -10.79
CA ALA A 450 11.67 -13.25 -10.33
C ALA A 450 10.73 -12.47 -9.42
N LEU A 451 9.47 -12.92 -9.37
CA LEU A 451 8.52 -12.49 -8.34
C LEU A 451 8.79 -13.31 -7.08
N LEU A 452 8.82 -12.66 -5.93
CA LEU A 452 8.94 -13.31 -4.63
C LEU A 452 7.58 -13.30 -3.91
N ALA A 453 7.13 -14.50 -3.54
CA ALA A 453 5.96 -14.78 -2.72
C ALA A 453 6.36 -15.61 -1.49
N ASP A 454 5.40 -15.85 -0.59
CA ASP A 454 5.61 -16.61 0.65
C ASP A 454 6.18 -18.02 0.42
N ASP A 455 5.80 -18.66 -0.67
CA ASP A 455 6.15 -20.04 -1.04
C ASP A 455 7.30 -20.13 -2.04
N THR A 456 7.95 -19.00 -2.36
CA THR A 456 9.02 -19.00 -3.36
C THR A 456 10.24 -19.80 -2.90
N ASP A 457 10.68 -20.75 -3.74
CA ASP A 457 11.92 -21.47 -3.54
C ASP A 457 13.12 -20.53 -3.73
N LEU A 458 13.66 -20.05 -2.61
CA LEU A 458 14.81 -19.14 -2.60
C LEU A 458 16.10 -19.80 -3.12
N ASP A 459 16.22 -21.13 -3.11
CA ASP A 459 17.34 -21.83 -3.75
C ASP A 459 17.23 -21.76 -5.28
N ASP A 460 16.04 -21.98 -5.84
CA ASP A 460 15.80 -21.83 -7.28
C ASP A 460 16.11 -20.39 -7.73
N VAL A 461 15.65 -19.40 -6.97
CA VAL A 461 15.91 -17.98 -7.26
C VAL A 461 17.41 -17.70 -7.34
N VAL A 462 18.19 -18.10 -6.32
CA VAL A 462 19.64 -17.86 -6.31
C VAL A 462 20.35 -18.68 -7.39
N ARG A 463 19.90 -19.90 -7.67
CA ARG A 463 20.47 -20.73 -8.74
C ARG A 463 20.25 -20.11 -10.13
N ARG A 464 19.10 -19.48 -10.36
CA ARG A 464 18.75 -18.86 -11.65
C ARG A 464 19.38 -17.48 -11.84
N LEU A 465 19.29 -16.62 -10.82
CA LEU A 465 19.67 -15.20 -10.92
C LEU A 465 21.10 -14.92 -10.43
N GLY A 466 21.72 -15.84 -9.69
CA GLY A 466 23.02 -15.63 -9.07
C GLY A 466 22.98 -14.66 -7.88
N LEU A 467 24.16 -14.37 -7.31
CA LEU A 467 24.36 -13.31 -6.32
C LEU A 467 25.45 -12.35 -6.82
N PRO A 468 25.38 -11.04 -6.50
CA PRO A 468 24.37 -10.41 -5.66
C PRO A 468 23.02 -10.19 -6.37
N LEU A 469 21.99 -9.92 -5.56
CA LEU A 469 20.62 -9.61 -5.99
C LEU A 469 20.17 -8.25 -5.47
N ILE A 470 19.18 -7.65 -6.09
CA ILE A 470 18.43 -6.50 -5.56
C ILE A 470 16.96 -6.89 -5.37
N VAL A 471 16.46 -6.74 -4.15
CA VAL A 471 15.05 -6.96 -3.82
C VAL A 471 14.36 -5.61 -3.72
N LYS A 472 13.20 -5.44 -4.34
CA LYS A 472 12.47 -4.17 -4.33
C LYS A 472 10.94 -4.35 -4.48
N PRO A 473 10.13 -3.43 -3.94
CA PRO A 473 8.70 -3.38 -4.24
C PRO A 473 8.46 -3.00 -5.70
N SER A 474 7.39 -3.52 -6.31
CA SER A 474 7.12 -3.29 -7.74
C SER A 474 6.71 -1.84 -8.03
N CYS A 475 5.80 -1.27 -7.22
CA CYS A 475 5.09 -0.02 -7.48
C CYS A 475 5.50 1.14 -6.57
N GLU A 476 6.62 1.01 -5.86
CA GLU A 476 7.11 2.08 -4.99
C GLU A 476 8.23 2.89 -5.66
N GLY A 477 8.13 4.21 -5.55
CA GLY A 477 9.15 5.13 -6.06
C GLY A 477 10.35 5.27 -5.12
N SER A 478 11.29 6.13 -5.53
CA SER A 478 12.30 6.70 -4.64
C SER A 478 13.17 5.71 -3.85
N SER A 479 13.34 4.50 -4.39
CA SER A 479 14.15 3.42 -3.82
C SER A 479 13.69 2.93 -2.43
N ILE A 480 12.44 3.20 -2.06
CA ILE A 480 11.84 2.80 -0.78
C ILE A 480 11.67 1.28 -0.74
N GLY A 481 12.06 0.65 0.38
CA GLY A 481 11.93 -0.79 0.59
C GLY A 481 12.91 -1.65 -0.23
N MET A 482 13.92 -1.05 -0.86
CA MET A 482 14.94 -1.78 -1.63
C MET A 482 16.04 -2.37 -0.73
N SER A 483 16.57 -3.53 -1.10
CA SER A 483 17.62 -4.21 -0.34
C SER A 483 18.53 -5.03 -1.24
N LYS A 484 19.83 -4.71 -1.22
CA LYS A 484 20.84 -5.53 -1.90
C LYS A 484 21.17 -6.76 -1.07
N VAL A 485 21.23 -7.91 -1.72
CA VAL A 485 21.43 -9.21 -1.09
C VAL A 485 22.68 -9.85 -1.70
N THR A 486 23.75 -9.89 -0.92
CA THR A 486 25.02 -10.54 -1.31
C THR A 486 25.12 -11.99 -0.84
N VAL A 487 24.25 -12.41 0.08
CA VAL A 487 24.20 -13.77 0.64
C VAL A 487 22.75 -14.25 0.73
N LYS A 488 22.50 -15.50 0.30
CA LYS A 488 21.15 -16.09 0.24
C LYS A 488 20.35 -15.95 1.55
N THR A 489 21.01 -16.12 2.69
CA THR A 489 20.35 -16.09 4.01
C THR A 489 19.66 -14.75 4.32
N ARG A 490 20.04 -13.66 3.64
CA ARG A 490 19.41 -12.34 3.77
C ARG A 490 18.21 -12.14 2.83
N LEU A 491 18.00 -13.01 1.85
CA LEU A 491 16.98 -12.84 0.81
C LEU A 491 15.56 -12.81 1.40
N ALA A 492 15.24 -13.73 2.31
CA ALA A 492 13.94 -13.76 2.98
C ALA A 492 13.68 -12.48 3.81
N GLY A 493 14.72 -11.95 4.46
CA GLY A 493 14.61 -10.69 5.23
C GLY A 493 14.37 -9.49 4.33
N ALA A 494 15.14 -9.38 3.24
CA ALA A 494 14.97 -8.34 2.22
C ALA A 494 13.58 -8.38 1.57
N TRP A 495 13.06 -9.57 1.30
CA TRP A 495 11.70 -9.76 0.82
C TRP A 495 10.65 -9.25 1.82
N ARG A 496 10.75 -9.60 3.11
CA ARG A 496 9.80 -9.10 4.13
C ARG A 496 9.79 -7.59 4.24
N VAL A 497 10.96 -6.95 4.15
CA VAL A 497 11.07 -5.48 4.15
C VAL A 497 10.32 -4.90 2.95
N ALA A 498 10.59 -5.37 1.74
CA ALA A 498 9.93 -4.89 0.53
C ALA A 498 8.41 -5.18 0.55
N ARG A 499 8.00 -6.34 1.10
CA ARG A 499 6.59 -6.76 1.21
C ARG A 499 5.76 -5.86 2.12
N GLY A 500 6.41 -5.16 3.05
CA GLY A 500 5.79 -4.14 3.90
C GLY A 500 5.28 -2.92 3.13
N TYR A 501 5.79 -2.71 1.90
CA TYR A 501 5.42 -1.57 1.07
C TYR A 501 4.55 -1.96 -0.14
N ASP A 502 4.76 -3.13 -0.73
CA ASP A 502 3.98 -3.60 -1.89
C ASP A 502 3.57 -5.08 -1.76
N ALA A 503 2.43 -5.42 -2.37
CA ALA A 503 1.99 -6.79 -2.62
C ALA A 503 2.97 -7.57 -3.49
N ASN A 504 3.46 -6.92 -4.56
CA ASN A 504 4.39 -7.54 -5.49
C ASN A 504 5.82 -7.13 -5.14
N VAL A 505 6.65 -8.11 -4.81
CA VAL A 505 8.08 -7.91 -4.56
C VAL A 505 8.88 -8.59 -5.65
N ILE A 506 9.72 -7.83 -6.34
CA ILE A 506 10.62 -8.35 -7.35
C ILE A 506 12.02 -8.53 -6.78
N VAL A 507 12.69 -9.59 -7.20
CA VAL A 507 14.12 -9.79 -7.03
C VAL A 507 14.77 -9.82 -8.40
N GLU A 508 15.87 -9.09 -8.55
CA GLU A 508 16.60 -9.00 -9.81
C GLU A 508 18.08 -9.34 -9.62
N GLN A 509 18.70 -9.83 -10.69
CA GLN A 509 20.16 -9.91 -10.76
C GLN A 509 20.76 -8.53 -10.54
N TRP A 510 21.85 -8.46 -9.76
CA TRP A 510 22.56 -7.22 -9.54
C TRP A 510 23.45 -6.88 -10.74
N ILE A 511 23.22 -5.72 -11.36
CA ILE A 511 24.09 -5.20 -12.41
C ILE A 511 25.15 -4.30 -11.78
N THR A 512 26.42 -4.65 -11.99
CA THR A 512 27.53 -3.78 -11.58
C THR A 512 28.04 -3.00 -12.79
N GLY A 513 27.97 -1.68 -12.71
CA GLY A 513 28.50 -0.78 -13.74
C GLY A 513 27.95 0.65 -13.58
N ALA A 514 27.92 1.41 -14.67
CA ALA A 514 27.52 2.81 -14.65
C ALA A 514 26.00 2.96 -14.79
N GLU A 515 25.43 3.90 -14.05
CA GLU A 515 24.00 4.24 -14.09
C GLU A 515 23.77 5.43 -15.02
N TYR A 516 22.78 5.30 -15.91
CA TYR A 516 22.40 6.34 -16.86
C TYR A 516 20.90 6.58 -16.83
N THR A 517 20.50 7.81 -17.13
CA THR A 517 19.11 8.18 -17.36
C THR A 517 18.95 8.90 -18.69
N ALA A 518 17.85 8.60 -19.38
CA ALA A 518 17.47 9.24 -20.64
C ALA A 518 16.16 10.00 -20.46
N ALA A 519 16.21 11.33 -20.46
CA ALA A 519 15.02 12.17 -20.46
C ALA A 519 14.41 12.22 -21.88
N ILE A 520 13.08 12.08 -21.96
CA ILE A 520 12.33 12.02 -23.22
C ILE A 520 11.25 13.09 -23.21
N ILE A 521 11.15 13.86 -24.31
CA ILE A 521 10.08 14.85 -24.54
C ILE A 521 9.55 14.65 -25.95
N GLY A 522 8.28 14.28 -26.04
CA GLY A 522 7.64 13.80 -27.25
C GLY A 522 8.34 12.54 -27.75
N ARG A 523 9.10 12.70 -28.83
CA ARG A 523 9.94 11.66 -29.44
C ARG A 523 11.43 11.97 -29.36
N ARG A 524 11.79 13.13 -28.80
CA ARG A 524 13.18 13.57 -28.66
C ARG A 524 13.73 13.05 -27.35
N VAL A 525 14.79 12.27 -27.43
CA VAL A 525 15.61 11.92 -26.26
C VAL A 525 16.66 13.01 -26.08
N LEU A 526 16.81 13.49 -24.85
CA LEU A 526 17.82 14.49 -24.48
C LEU A 526 19.18 13.81 -24.23
N PRO A 527 20.29 14.58 -24.14
CA PRO A 527 21.59 14.04 -23.73
C PRO A 527 21.46 13.21 -22.45
N LEU A 528 22.14 12.07 -22.42
CA LEU A 528 22.10 11.18 -21.28
C LEU A 528 22.82 11.84 -20.09
N ILE A 529 22.39 11.49 -18.90
CA ILE A 529 23.11 11.83 -17.68
C ILE A 529 23.65 10.54 -17.08
N ARG A 530 24.96 10.50 -16.82
CA ARG A 530 25.56 9.47 -16.00
C ARG A 530 25.49 9.88 -14.54
N VAL A 531 24.93 9.01 -13.71
CA VAL A 531 24.81 9.21 -12.27
C VAL A 531 25.95 8.47 -11.57
N GLU A 532 26.65 9.16 -10.68
CA GLU A 532 27.71 8.58 -9.85
C GLU A 532 27.46 8.93 -8.39
N THR A 533 27.33 7.93 -7.54
CA THR A 533 27.10 8.09 -6.09
C THR A 533 28.14 7.30 -5.29
N SER A 534 28.50 7.80 -4.11
CA SER A 534 29.36 7.09 -3.15
C SER A 534 28.60 5.99 -2.39
N HIS A 535 27.26 6.00 -2.49
CA HIS A 535 26.37 5.03 -1.84
C HIS A 535 26.41 3.68 -2.55
N GLU A 536 25.94 2.63 -1.87
CA GLU A 536 25.93 1.28 -2.44
C GLU A 536 25.02 1.14 -3.68
N PHE A 537 24.03 2.03 -3.82
CA PHE A 537 23.22 2.30 -5.00
C PHE A 537 22.56 3.68 -4.89
N TYR A 538 21.93 4.16 -5.96
CA TYR A 538 21.19 5.43 -6.00
C TYR A 538 19.87 5.37 -5.18
N ASP A 539 20.02 5.44 -3.87
CA ASP A 539 18.96 5.36 -2.87
C ASP A 539 18.27 6.74 -2.62
N TYR A 540 17.27 6.77 -1.73
CA TYR A 540 16.55 8.01 -1.38
C TYR A 540 17.51 9.10 -0.86
N ALA A 541 18.49 8.71 -0.05
CA ALA A 541 19.42 9.65 0.55
C ALA A 541 20.32 10.28 -0.54
N ALA A 542 20.82 9.48 -1.48
CA ALA A 542 21.58 9.93 -2.64
C ALA A 542 20.75 10.85 -3.57
N LYS A 543 19.45 10.60 -3.70
CA LYS A 543 18.53 11.37 -4.57
C LYS A 543 18.18 12.76 -4.03
N TYR A 544 18.03 12.90 -2.70
CA TYR A 544 17.41 14.09 -2.11
C TYR A 544 18.18 14.76 -0.96
N THR A 545 19.19 14.09 -0.39
CA THR A 545 19.88 14.58 0.82
C THR A 545 21.40 14.65 0.71
N ALA A 546 22.03 13.85 -0.16
CA ALA A 546 23.47 13.77 -0.26
C ALA A 546 24.03 14.80 -1.28
N ASP A 547 24.99 15.61 -0.84
CA ASP A 547 25.66 16.61 -1.67
C ASP A 547 26.78 16.02 -2.56
N ASP A 548 27.07 14.72 -2.44
CA ASP A 548 28.20 14.05 -3.09
C ASP A 548 27.84 13.28 -4.36
N THR A 549 26.56 13.18 -4.71
CA THR A 549 26.13 12.56 -5.97
C THR A 549 26.46 13.46 -7.15
N ARG A 550 27.21 12.91 -8.11
CA ARG A 550 27.68 13.62 -9.30
C ARG A 550 26.83 13.25 -10.51
N TYR A 551 26.47 14.27 -11.27
CA TYR A 551 25.71 14.15 -12.50
C TYR A 551 26.59 14.60 -13.66
N HIS A 552 26.97 13.66 -14.53
CA HIS A 552 27.83 13.95 -15.68
C HIS A 552 26.98 14.11 -16.93
N CYS A 553 27.07 15.28 -17.55
CA CYS A 553 26.42 15.62 -18.81
C CYS A 553 27.32 16.62 -19.55
N PRO A 554 28.15 16.21 -20.53
CA PRO A 554 28.14 14.92 -21.23
C PRO A 554 28.37 13.69 -20.36
N CYS A 555 27.71 12.57 -20.70
CA CYS A 555 27.67 11.37 -19.87
C CYS A 555 28.97 10.53 -19.87
N GLY A 556 29.89 10.81 -20.80
CA GLY A 556 31.19 10.15 -20.92
C GLY A 556 31.22 8.95 -21.87
N LEU A 557 30.10 8.62 -22.51
CA LEU A 557 30.04 7.70 -23.65
C LEU A 557 30.46 8.41 -24.94
N ASP A 558 30.85 7.65 -25.96
CA ASP A 558 30.98 8.22 -27.30
C ASP A 558 29.60 8.49 -27.94
N ALA A 559 29.59 9.24 -29.05
CA ALA A 559 28.34 9.67 -29.68
C ALA A 559 27.51 8.50 -30.26
N ALA A 560 28.15 7.42 -30.70
CA ALA A 560 27.44 6.25 -31.24
C ALA A 560 26.82 5.43 -30.11
N GLU A 561 27.57 5.18 -29.05
CA GLU A 561 27.09 4.51 -27.83
C GLU A 561 25.93 5.29 -27.18
N GLU A 562 26.08 6.61 -27.03
CA GLU A 562 25.02 7.46 -26.48
C GLU A 562 23.74 7.38 -27.35
N GLN A 563 23.89 7.42 -28.67
CA GLN A 563 22.77 7.32 -29.60
C GLN A 563 22.06 5.95 -29.53
N GLU A 564 22.80 4.85 -29.38
CA GLU A 564 22.23 3.52 -29.21
C GLU A 564 21.39 3.43 -27.93
N LEU A 565 21.90 3.96 -26.82
CA LEU A 565 21.18 3.98 -25.55
C LEU A 565 19.96 4.90 -25.58
N GLN A 566 20.02 6.02 -26.30
CA GLN A 566 18.85 6.87 -26.55
C GLN A 566 17.77 6.13 -27.34
N GLN A 567 18.14 5.36 -28.38
CA GLN A 567 17.19 4.54 -29.13
C GLN A 567 16.56 3.45 -28.26
N LEU A 568 17.36 2.79 -27.42
CA LEU A 568 16.89 1.81 -26.45
C LEU A 568 15.88 2.43 -25.47
N ALA A 569 16.19 3.59 -24.91
CA ALA A 569 15.30 4.31 -23.99
C ALA A 569 13.97 4.66 -24.67
N LEU A 570 14.00 5.14 -25.92
CA LEU A 570 12.79 5.45 -26.67
C LEU A 570 11.94 4.19 -26.94
N ALA A 571 12.58 3.08 -27.30
CA ALA A 571 11.89 1.80 -27.51
C ALA A 571 11.28 1.26 -26.20
N ALA A 572 11.96 1.42 -25.06
CA ALA A 572 11.48 1.04 -23.74
C ALA A 572 10.26 1.87 -23.30
N PHE A 573 10.29 3.19 -23.57
CA PHE A 573 9.19 4.11 -23.33
C PHE A 573 7.96 3.75 -24.16
N ASP A 574 8.16 3.41 -25.45
CA ASP A 574 7.07 2.94 -26.32
C ASP A 574 6.49 1.59 -25.89
N ALA A 575 7.33 0.69 -25.37
CA ALA A 575 6.90 -0.65 -24.98
C ALA A 575 5.87 -0.65 -23.85
N ILE A 576 5.96 0.32 -22.94
CA ILE A 576 5.03 0.47 -21.82
C ILE A 576 3.82 1.33 -22.17
N GLY A 577 3.73 1.83 -23.41
CA GLY A 577 2.66 2.76 -23.83
C GLY A 577 2.81 4.15 -23.23
N ALA A 578 4.02 4.53 -22.79
CA ALA A 578 4.28 5.87 -22.29
C ALA A 578 4.39 6.87 -23.44
N SER A 579 4.01 8.11 -23.17
CA SER A 579 3.93 9.18 -24.15
C SER A 579 4.17 10.55 -23.51
N GLY A 580 4.28 11.57 -24.35
CA GLY A 580 4.36 12.96 -23.89
C GLY A 580 5.75 13.30 -23.36
N TRP A 581 6.11 12.84 -22.16
CA TRP A 581 7.43 13.04 -21.59
C TRP A 581 7.68 12.06 -20.43
N GLY A 582 8.94 11.92 -20.04
CA GLY A 582 9.34 11.06 -18.93
C GLY A 582 10.85 10.84 -18.94
N ARG A 583 11.30 9.81 -18.21
CA ARG A 583 12.66 9.28 -18.33
C ARG A 583 12.68 7.77 -18.23
N ILE A 584 13.72 7.17 -18.79
CA ILE A 584 14.04 5.75 -18.64
C ILE A 584 15.42 5.66 -17.98
N ASP A 585 15.49 4.85 -16.93
CA ASP A 585 16.69 4.63 -16.14
C ASP A 585 17.26 3.23 -16.50
N PHE A 586 18.58 3.15 -16.74
CA PHE A 586 19.26 1.91 -17.11
C PHE A 586 20.67 1.82 -16.51
N MET A 587 21.11 0.59 -16.27
CA MET A 587 22.46 0.25 -15.85
C MET A 587 23.25 -0.31 -17.03
N CYS A 588 24.46 0.19 -17.28
CA CYS A 588 25.38 -0.42 -18.22
C CYS A 588 26.38 -1.28 -17.45
N GLY A 589 26.37 -2.59 -17.69
CA GLY A 589 27.30 -3.54 -17.08
C GLY A 589 28.76 -3.25 -17.45
N LYS A 590 29.71 -3.85 -16.72
CA LYS A 590 31.15 -3.77 -17.04
C LYS A 590 31.50 -4.31 -18.43
N ASP A 591 30.64 -5.13 -19.01
CA ASP A 591 30.72 -5.66 -20.37
C ASP A 591 30.16 -4.69 -21.44
N GLY A 592 29.72 -3.50 -21.03
CA GLY A 592 29.12 -2.48 -21.89
C GLY A 592 27.64 -2.71 -22.19
N ARG A 593 27.02 -3.80 -21.72
CA ARG A 593 25.62 -4.10 -22.04
C ARG A 593 24.65 -3.26 -21.21
N PRO A 594 23.66 -2.61 -21.85
CA PRO A 594 22.64 -1.86 -21.13
C PRO A 594 21.52 -2.75 -20.61
N TRP A 595 20.99 -2.38 -19.44
CA TRP A 595 19.92 -3.08 -18.75
C TRP A 595 18.88 -2.07 -18.24
N LEU A 596 17.67 -2.10 -18.82
CA LEU A 596 16.55 -1.24 -18.42
C LEU A 596 16.12 -1.54 -16.98
N ILE A 597 16.04 -0.52 -16.14
CA ILE A 597 15.69 -0.65 -14.71
C ILE A 597 14.24 -0.23 -14.47
N GLU A 598 13.90 1.01 -14.78
CA GLU A 598 12.57 1.57 -14.51
C GLU A 598 12.24 2.74 -15.44
N ALA A 599 10.95 3.06 -15.52
CA ALA A 599 10.45 4.24 -16.18
C ALA A 599 9.92 5.22 -15.13
N ASN A 600 10.08 6.51 -15.37
CA ASN A 600 9.41 7.55 -14.60
C ASN A 600 8.64 8.45 -15.55
N THR A 601 7.31 8.44 -15.42
CA THR A 601 6.39 9.14 -16.32
C THR A 601 6.05 10.57 -15.87
N ILE A 602 6.46 10.99 -14.67
CA ILE A 602 6.36 12.37 -14.17
C ILE A 602 7.65 12.74 -13.41
N PRO A 603 8.78 12.94 -14.12
CA PRO A 603 10.04 13.28 -13.46
C PRO A 603 9.99 14.61 -12.70
N GLY A 604 10.81 14.75 -11.66
CA GLY A 604 10.97 16.01 -10.94
C GLY A 604 11.42 17.17 -11.83
N MET A 605 11.01 18.39 -11.46
CA MET A 605 11.28 19.64 -12.19
C MET A 605 11.89 20.73 -11.30
N THR A 606 12.62 20.32 -10.26
CA THR A 606 13.43 21.22 -9.42
C THR A 606 14.76 21.58 -10.11
N ASP A 607 15.49 22.55 -9.56
CA ASP A 607 16.85 22.92 -9.96
C ASP A 607 17.87 21.76 -9.87
N HIS A 608 17.66 20.83 -8.95
CA HIS A 608 18.48 19.62 -8.81
C HIS A 608 18.03 18.45 -9.69
N SER A 609 16.88 18.55 -10.36
CA SER A 609 16.29 17.45 -11.12
C SER A 609 17.02 17.13 -12.43
N LEU A 610 16.93 15.86 -12.86
CA LEU A 610 17.70 15.34 -14.00
C LEU A 610 17.20 15.86 -15.35
N VAL A 611 15.89 16.01 -15.54
CA VAL A 611 15.33 16.48 -16.82
C VAL A 611 15.77 17.92 -17.13
N PRO A 612 15.69 18.90 -16.19
CA PRO A 612 16.27 20.23 -16.41
C PRO A 612 17.77 20.24 -16.71
N LYS A 613 18.57 19.36 -16.09
CA LYS A 613 20.01 19.25 -16.37
C LYS A 613 20.29 18.77 -17.79
N ALA A 614 19.57 17.73 -18.24
CA ALA A 614 19.70 17.19 -19.60
C ALA A 614 19.24 18.23 -20.64
N ALA A 615 18.17 18.97 -20.35
CA ALA A 615 17.66 20.04 -21.20
C ALA A 615 18.70 21.17 -21.35
N ARG A 616 19.29 21.64 -20.25
CA ARG A 616 20.33 22.68 -20.27
C ARG A 616 21.55 22.26 -21.10
N ALA A 617 21.99 21.01 -20.97
CA ALA A 617 23.09 20.48 -21.79
C ALA A 617 22.75 20.45 -23.29
N ALA A 618 21.46 20.34 -23.64
CA ALA A 618 20.96 20.45 -25.01
C ALA A 618 20.70 21.90 -25.47
N GLY A 619 21.05 22.91 -24.66
CA GLY A 619 20.77 24.32 -24.94
C GLY A 619 19.30 24.71 -24.77
N ILE A 620 18.53 23.95 -23.98
CA ILE A 620 17.12 24.21 -23.70
C ILE A 620 17.01 24.77 -22.27
N GLU A 621 16.61 26.02 -22.16
CA GLU A 621 16.37 26.66 -20.87
C GLU A 621 15.11 26.12 -20.18
N PHE A 622 15.02 26.30 -18.86
CA PHE A 622 13.93 25.70 -18.06
C PHE A 622 12.53 26.11 -18.55
N ASP A 623 12.34 27.38 -18.90
CA ASP A 623 11.04 27.88 -19.36
C ASP A 623 10.64 27.29 -20.73
N ASP A 624 11.62 27.08 -21.61
CA ASP A 624 11.40 26.42 -22.92
C ASP A 624 11.14 24.92 -22.74
N LEU A 625 11.82 24.27 -21.78
CA LEU A 625 11.56 22.89 -21.40
C LEU A 625 10.11 22.71 -20.93
N VAL A 626 9.65 23.56 -20.00
CA VAL A 626 8.27 23.51 -19.49
C VAL A 626 7.26 23.76 -20.61
N TRP A 627 7.55 24.71 -21.51
CA TRP A 627 6.74 24.95 -22.70
C TRP A 627 6.64 23.71 -23.59
N MET A 628 7.78 23.09 -23.93
CA MET A 628 7.84 21.89 -24.78
C MET A 628 7.06 20.72 -24.16
N ILE A 629 7.10 20.55 -22.83
CA ILE A 629 6.31 19.53 -22.14
C ILE A 629 4.82 19.87 -22.26
N LEU A 630 4.41 21.13 -22.08
CA LEU A 630 3.02 21.54 -22.23
C LEU A 630 2.49 21.32 -23.64
N GLU A 631 3.30 21.51 -24.68
CA GLU A 631 2.94 21.21 -26.09
C GLU A 631 2.53 19.75 -26.29
N THR A 632 3.01 18.83 -25.47
CA THR A 632 2.63 17.41 -25.55
C THR A 632 1.13 17.18 -25.32
N SER A 633 0.47 18.08 -24.58
CA SER A 633 -0.98 18.04 -24.35
C SER A 633 -1.83 18.44 -25.56
N LEU A 634 -1.23 19.07 -26.59
CA LEU A 634 -1.94 19.50 -27.81
C LEU A 634 -2.26 18.34 -28.77
N GLY A 635 -1.63 17.17 -28.61
CA GLY A 635 -1.65 16.07 -29.58
C GLY A 635 -2.47 14.82 -29.20
N GLY A 636 -3.08 14.77 -28.01
CA GLY A 636 -3.59 13.53 -27.41
C GLY A 636 -5.11 13.39 -27.24
N GLY A 637 -5.93 14.35 -27.65
CA GLY A 637 -7.38 14.28 -27.44
C GLY A 637 -8.04 13.14 -28.24
N ALA A 638 -8.55 12.12 -27.55
CA ALA A 638 -9.59 11.25 -28.09
C ALA A 638 -10.79 12.13 -28.51
N GLY A 639 -10.95 12.33 -29.82
CA GLY A 639 -12.18 12.79 -30.46
C GLY A 639 -12.77 14.12 -29.99
N ARG A 640 -12.23 15.25 -30.47
CA ARG A 640 -13.12 16.38 -30.82
C ARG A 640 -13.98 15.91 -32.00
N ARG A 641 -15.17 15.37 -31.73
CA ARG A 641 -16.28 15.47 -32.68
C ARG A 641 -16.74 16.92 -32.66
N THR A 642 -16.16 17.74 -33.53
CA THR A 642 -16.76 19.02 -33.90
C THR A 642 -18.06 18.69 -34.62
N GLY A 643 -19.17 18.72 -33.87
CA GLY A 643 -20.49 18.86 -34.46
C GLY A 643 -20.64 20.28 -34.98
N GLU A 644 -20.29 20.49 -36.24
CA GLU A 644 -20.91 21.56 -37.03
C GLU A 644 -22.03 20.92 -37.85
N PRO A 645 -23.27 21.44 -37.78
CA PRO A 645 -24.33 21.00 -38.67
C PRO A 645 -24.04 21.55 -40.06
N ALA A 646 -23.84 20.66 -41.03
CA ALA A 646 -23.90 21.02 -42.44
C ALA A 646 -25.37 21.30 -42.80
N THR A 647 -25.63 22.57 -43.16
CA THR A 647 -26.79 23.14 -43.89
C THR A 647 -28.18 22.56 -43.65
#